data_AF-A0A5J4WQZ4-F1
#
_entry.id   AF-A0A5J4WQZ4-F1
#
_cell.length_a   1.000
_cell.length_b   1.000
_cell.length_c   1.000
_cell.angle_alpha   90.00
_cell.angle_beta   90.00
_cell.angle_gamma   90.00
#
_symmetry.space_group_name_H-M   'P 1'
#
loop_
_entity.id
_entity.type
_entity.pdbx_description
1 polymer ?
#
loop_
_entity_poly.entity_id
_entity_poly.type
_entity_poly.pdbx_seq_one_letter_code
_entity_poly.pdbx_strand_id
1 'polypeptide(L)'
;MIIAVLLVVTFVVCKNLTPQNSQSISNAPCTFNVGKNQTYETIGAALAVTCNDGYIITLVDEKYTSPLNLVSASTKLFQGRNDQKTKWELTSSNLGILLQQRAVVTLINLIFCFNSSGSNYYPTQYLIQVGDQTTPYPSLTVDYCDFKSVARSATIQNNIFIIHINNANTISLDHCNFYGANSTGSNDPKMFGCERFSRLTLKYCTFQNGNFTYTYPAIFINSSIYNAVIQIKSCQFLESFIGADSQFGIFYLVCNNRTTTTLVGNTFLNSISFGNKGDILTIVDNTTSGENKFIISSNIFQYNQGKQSGGIIIDSRNPESIFDFTYNIFYSNTKTDTAYPAARNAFLQWQSIPTDWNVSNIETKITQLFQCSETNADSPSVYYIVKNDSNTIKSGSIRIPFWLDTQSGCNEDCGNIVSNTSVIICPCPEDPALLQNDPRYGDLCPNPCNNINPFTSTMTCPCPEDPTLLQNDPRKGGLCPYPCNNINSSTSIAVCPCETVPAKQKDDPRKGGLCPDPCSKANLKIDTATDICPCPTNPTDLGNDIRKDGICSSDKCGAITSTTPIETCECPKAQSDFDKDPRATGLCKCKVIFGTTPNGTCPCPTDPTDLKNDPRANGLCKCAIITSTTTDETCKCPTNQTELANDPRKDGICKATIVTPGDEDPTETKPGDIDPGKKDDDDDDDDDSKGWRKILQYVVYGVSAVMVITALIVLITLFLYIKCYRRKETVIYTKPQGIEMNNW
;
A
#
# COMPACT_ATOMS: atom_id res chain seq x y z
N MET A 1 -18.54 -51.69 -8.64
CA MET A 1 -19.35 -50.59 -9.22
C MET A 1 -18.67 -49.22 -9.12
N ILE A 2 -18.18 -48.80 -7.95
CA ILE A 2 -17.51 -47.49 -7.77
C ILE A 2 -16.26 -47.32 -8.68
N ILE A 3 -15.46 -48.37 -8.85
CA ILE A 3 -14.28 -48.36 -9.74
C ILE A 3 -14.66 -48.22 -11.23
N ALA A 4 -15.81 -48.79 -11.63
CA ALA A 4 -16.29 -48.68 -13.01
C ALA A 4 -16.85 -47.28 -13.32
N VAL A 5 -17.48 -46.63 -12.34
CA VAL A 5 -17.95 -45.24 -12.47
C VAL A 5 -16.77 -44.26 -12.55
N LEU A 6 -15.69 -44.48 -11.79
CA LEU A 6 -14.46 -43.68 -11.87
C LEU A 6 -13.72 -43.81 -13.21
N LEU A 7 -13.76 -44.98 -13.85
CA LEU A 7 -13.17 -45.21 -15.18
C LEU A 7 -13.96 -44.57 -16.33
N VAL A 8 -15.29 -44.45 -16.21
CA VAL A 8 -16.14 -43.81 -17.22
C VAL A 8 -16.01 -42.29 -17.17
N VAL A 9 -15.91 -41.69 -15.97
CA VAL A 9 -15.69 -40.24 -15.81
C VAL A 9 -14.32 -39.81 -16.35
N THR A 10 -13.28 -40.63 -16.21
CA THR A 10 -11.93 -40.32 -16.71
C THR A 10 -11.84 -40.34 -18.25
N PHE A 11 -12.64 -41.17 -18.93
CA PHE A 11 -12.65 -41.22 -20.40
C PHE A 11 -13.36 -40.03 -21.05
N VAL A 12 -14.35 -39.45 -20.37
CA VAL A 12 -15.10 -38.28 -20.88
C VAL A 12 -14.29 -36.99 -20.75
N VAL A 13 -13.46 -36.85 -19.72
CA VAL A 13 -12.66 -35.64 -19.48
C VAL A 13 -11.47 -35.50 -20.44
N CYS A 14 -10.89 -36.59 -20.95
CA CYS A 14 -9.74 -36.50 -21.85
C CYS A 14 -10.08 -36.10 -23.31
N LYS A 15 -11.35 -36.18 -23.75
CA LYS A 15 -11.73 -35.89 -25.14
C LYS A 15 -12.03 -34.40 -25.43
N ASN A 16 -12.12 -33.54 -24.42
CA ASN A 16 -12.50 -32.13 -24.58
C ASN A 16 -11.36 -31.12 -24.38
N LEU A 17 -10.10 -31.55 -24.37
CA LEU A 17 -8.96 -30.64 -24.26
C LEU A 17 -8.48 -30.21 -25.66
N THR A 18 -9.00 -29.07 -26.12
CA THR A 18 -8.44 -28.31 -27.24
C THR A 18 -7.04 -27.79 -26.91
N PRO A 19 -6.18 -27.53 -27.92
CA PRO A 19 -4.80 -27.15 -27.69
C PRO A 19 -4.74 -25.75 -27.05
N GLN A 20 -4.32 -25.68 -25.79
CA GLN A 20 -3.88 -24.42 -25.20
C GLN A 20 -2.49 -24.09 -25.73
N ASN A 21 -2.39 -22.94 -26.41
CA ASN A 21 -1.12 -22.25 -26.58
C ASN A 21 -0.52 -22.04 -25.19
N SER A 22 0.77 -22.34 -25.06
CA SER A 22 1.58 -22.13 -23.86
C SER A 22 1.62 -20.64 -23.49
N GLN A 23 0.61 -20.17 -22.76
CA GLN A 23 0.63 -18.91 -22.04
C GLN A 23 1.29 -19.14 -20.68
N SER A 24 2.27 -18.28 -20.37
CA SER A 24 2.95 -18.23 -19.07
C SER A 24 1.95 -18.09 -17.92
N ILE A 25 2.20 -18.79 -16.81
CA ILE A 25 1.40 -18.85 -15.57
C ILE A 25 1.51 -17.53 -14.76
N SER A 26 1.57 -16.40 -15.45
CA SER A 26 1.57 -15.09 -14.82
C SER A 26 0.11 -14.67 -14.65
N ASN A 27 -0.41 -14.73 -13.43
CA ASN A 27 -1.75 -14.24 -13.03
C ASN A 27 -1.87 -12.70 -13.13
N ALA A 28 -1.35 -12.11 -14.20
CA ALA A 28 -1.29 -10.67 -14.41
C ALA A 28 -2.43 -10.23 -15.33
N PRO A 29 -3.08 -9.08 -15.04
CA PRO A 29 -4.08 -8.53 -15.94
C PRO A 29 -3.48 -8.22 -17.31
N CYS A 30 -4.27 -8.41 -18.36
CA CYS A 30 -3.84 -8.05 -19.71
C CYS A 30 -3.71 -6.52 -19.81
N THR A 31 -2.55 -6.06 -20.28
CA THR A 31 -2.27 -4.63 -20.46
C THR A 31 -2.25 -4.29 -21.95
N PHE A 32 -3.06 -3.30 -22.35
CA PHE A 32 -3.17 -2.87 -23.74
C PHE A 32 -3.10 -1.35 -23.87
N ASN A 33 -2.43 -0.89 -24.92
CA ASN A 33 -2.55 0.48 -25.42
C ASN A 33 -3.59 0.52 -26.52
N VAL A 34 -4.53 1.46 -26.44
CA VAL A 34 -5.62 1.62 -27.39
C VAL A 34 -5.59 3.03 -27.99
N GLY A 35 -5.59 3.10 -29.31
CA GLY A 35 -5.61 4.36 -30.06
C GLY A 35 -5.05 4.21 -31.47
N LYS A 36 -4.93 5.33 -32.19
CA LYS A 36 -4.37 5.36 -33.55
C LYS A 36 -2.94 4.85 -33.53
N ASN A 37 -2.60 4.05 -34.54
CA ASN A 37 -1.28 3.41 -34.70
C ASN A 37 -0.89 2.47 -33.54
N GLN A 38 -1.84 2.00 -32.73
CA GLN A 38 -1.61 0.96 -31.74
C GLN A 38 -2.01 -0.42 -32.29
N THR A 39 -1.61 -1.50 -31.61
CA THR A 39 -2.06 -2.86 -31.93
C THR A 39 -3.58 -2.99 -31.92
N TYR A 40 -4.24 -2.23 -31.03
CA TYR A 40 -5.70 -2.18 -30.94
C TYR A 40 -6.17 -0.74 -31.11
N GLU A 41 -6.96 -0.47 -32.15
CA GLU A 41 -7.49 0.88 -32.38
C GLU A 41 -8.72 1.19 -31.50
N THR A 42 -9.39 0.16 -30.98
CA THR A 42 -10.60 0.33 -30.15
C THR A 42 -10.54 -0.53 -28.89
N ILE A 43 -11.23 -0.06 -27.83
CA ILE A 43 -11.38 -0.83 -26.60
C ILE A 43 -12.06 -2.18 -26.88
N GLY A 44 -13.06 -2.19 -27.77
CA GLY A 44 -13.76 -3.43 -28.16
C GLY A 44 -12.83 -4.49 -28.74
N ALA A 45 -11.88 -4.08 -29.59
CA ALA A 45 -10.88 -4.99 -30.15
C ALA A 45 -9.92 -5.54 -29.08
N ALA A 46 -9.49 -4.71 -28.12
CA ALA A 46 -8.66 -5.15 -27.00
C ALA A 46 -9.42 -6.12 -26.07
N LEU A 47 -10.69 -5.85 -25.78
CA LEU A 47 -11.54 -6.70 -24.95
C LEU A 47 -11.94 -8.04 -25.62
N ALA A 48 -11.78 -8.16 -26.93
CA ALA A 48 -11.98 -9.43 -27.65
C ALA A 48 -10.86 -10.45 -27.35
N VAL A 49 -9.74 -10.02 -26.79
CA VAL A 49 -8.67 -10.90 -26.29
C VAL A 49 -9.11 -11.49 -24.95
N THR A 50 -9.11 -12.82 -24.84
CA THR A 50 -9.44 -13.51 -23.59
C THR A 50 -8.40 -13.24 -22.52
N CYS A 51 -8.83 -12.70 -21.37
CA CYS A 51 -7.97 -12.41 -20.23
C CYS A 51 -8.63 -12.92 -18.95
N ASN A 52 -7.88 -13.70 -18.17
CA ASN A 52 -8.40 -14.34 -16.95
C ASN A 52 -8.45 -13.37 -15.77
N ASP A 53 -7.44 -12.49 -15.63
CA ASP A 53 -7.25 -11.63 -14.46
C ASP A 53 -7.69 -10.18 -14.67
N GLY A 54 -8.51 -9.93 -15.70
CA GLY A 54 -9.02 -8.61 -16.05
C GLY A 54 -8.13 -7.85 -17.04
N TYR A 55 -8.41 -6.55 -17.16
CA TYR A 55 -7.87 -5.69 -18.21
C TYR A 55 -7.36 -4.36 -17.65
N ILE A 56 -6.20 -3.93 -18.13
CA ILE A 56 -5.66 -2.57 -18.00
C ILE A 56 -5.55 -1.98 -19.40
N ILE A 57 -6.33 -0.94 -19.69
CA ILE A 57 -6.40 -0.34 -21.01
C ILE A 57 -6.03 1.14 -20.90
N THR A 58 -4.93 1.53 -21.56
CA THR A 58 -4.47 2.91 -21.65
C THR A 58 -4.89 3.51 -22.98
N LEU A 59 -5.67 4.59 -22.94
CA LEU A 59 -6.05 5.37 -24.11
C LEU A 59 -4.91 6.33 -24.45
N VAL A 60 -4.26 6.13 -25.60
CA VAL A 60 -3.06 6.90 -25.97
C VAL A 60 -3.35 8.14 -26.79
N ASP A 61 -4.54 8.22 -27.38
CA ASP A 61 -4.98 9.39 -28.15
C ASP A 61 -5.53 10.47 -27.22
N GLU A 62 -5.45 11.73 -27.66
CA GLU A 62 -6.10 12.86 -26.98
C GLU A 62 -7.63 12.74 -26.96
N LYS A 63 -8.21 12.05 -27.96
CA LYS A 63 -9.65 11.90 -28.14
C LYS A 63 -10.03 10.48 -28.53
N TYR A 64 -11.05 9.94 -27.87
CA TYR A 64 -11.65 8.64 -28.15
C TYR A 64 -13.16 8.78 -28.37
N THR A 65 -13.71 8.09 -29.38
CA THR A 65 -15.08 8.38 -29.87
C THR A 65 -16.02 7.19 -29.98
N SER A 66 -15.59 6.01 -29.53
CA SER A 66 -16.42 4.81 -29.62
C SER A 66 -17.21 4.58 -28.34
N PRO A 67 -18.49 4.19 -28.42
CA PRO A 67 -19.26 3.76 -27.25
C PRO A 67 -18.74 2.41 -26.75
N LEU A 68 -19.00 2.09 -25.48
CA LEU A 68 -18.57 0.85 -24.86
C LEU A 68 -19.70 0.23 -24.03
N ASN A 69 -19.97 -1.06 -24.26
CA ASN A 69 -20.91 -1.86 -23.48
C ASN A 69 -20.19 -3.02 -22.78
N LEU A 70 -20.24 -3.05 -21.45
CA LEU A 70 -19.53 -3.97 -20.59
C LEU A 70 -20.51 -4.94 -19.92
N VAL A 71 -20.78 -6.03 -20.64
CA VAL A 71 -21.68 -7.12 -20.20
C VAL A 71 -20.98 -8.18 -19.35
N SER A 72 -19.64 -8.30 -19.46
CA SER A 72 -18.85 -9.30 -18.73
C SER A 72 -18.46 -8.83 -17.32
N ALA A 73 -18.41 -9.76 -16.37
CA ALA A 73 -18.12 -9.48 -14.96
C ALA A 73 -16.64 -9.24 -14.62
N SER A 74 -15.74 -9.27 -15.60
CA SER A 74 -14.30 -9.06 -15.36
C SER A 74 -13.96 -7.64 -14.92
N THR A 75 -12.92 -7.51 -14.11
CA THR A 75 -12.34 -6.23 -13.68
C THR A 75 -11.68 -5.52 -14.85
N LYS A 76 -11.91 -4.21 -14.99
CA LYS A 76 -11.40 -3.39 -16.09
C LYS A 76 -10.94 -2.03 -15.55
N LEU A 77 -9.72 -1.65 -15.87
CA LEU A 77 -9.17 -0.31 -15.67
C LEU A 77 -9.06 0.37 -17.04
N PHE A 78 -9.67 1.55 -17.17
CA PHE A 78 -9.49 2.44 -18.31
C PHE A 78 -8.84 3.72 -17.83
N GLN A 79 -7.73 4.09 -18.45
CA GLN A 79 -6.99 5.30 -18.07
C GLN A 79 -6.58 6.11 -19.29
N GLY A 80 -6.58 7.44 -19.14
CA GLY A 80 -5.90 8.34 -20.08
C GLY A 80 -4.37 8.27 -19.94
N ARG A 81 -3.65 9.13 -20.65
CA ARG A 81 -2.19 9.26 -20.46
C ARG A 81 -1.89 10.01 -19.17
N ASN A 82 -0.74 9.75 -18.54
CA ASN A 82 -0.39 10.38 -17.26
C ASN A 82 -0.19 11.90 -17.37
N ASP A 83 0.27 12.39 -18.52
CA ASP A 83 0.55 13.80 -18.78
C ASP A 83 -0.68 14.59 -19.25
N GLN A 84 -1.67 13.92 -19.84
CA GLN A 84 -2.88 14.54 -20.39
C GLN A 84 -4.10 13.62 -20.30
N LYS A 85 -5.23 14.19 -19.85
CA LYS A 85 -6.52 13.48 -19.85
C LYS A 85 -6.97 13.17 -21.27
N THR A 86 -7.39 11.94 -21.53
CA THR A 86 -8.03 11.59 -22.80
C THR A 86 -9.50 12.03 -22.79
N LYS A 87 -9.92 12.77 -23.82
CA LYS A 87 -11.31 13.18 -24.02
C LYS A 87 -12.12 12.06 -24.66
N TRP A 88 -13.18 11.62 -23.99
CA TRP A 88 -14.15 10.65 -24.49
C TRP A 88 -15.47 11.34 -24.83
N GLU A 89 -15.82 11.37 -26.12
CA GLU A 89 -17.06 11.99 -26.60
C GLU A 89 -17.63 11.25 -27.80
N LEU A 90 -18.96 11.21 -27.94
CA LEU A 90 -19.60 10.58 -29.09
C LEU A 90 -20.00 11.62 -30.14
N THR A 91 -20.08 11.17 -31.38
CA THR A 91 -20.58 11.96 -32.52
C THR A 91 -21.85 11.36 -33.12
N SER A 92 -22.40 10.31 -32.50
CA SER A 92 -23.55 9.57 -32.99
C SER A 92 -24.53 9.22 -31.87
N SER A 93 -25.78 8.91 -32.26
CA SER A 93 -26.90 8.64 -31.36
C SER A 93 -26.73 7.29 -30.65
N ASN A 94 -26.01 7.29 -29.55
CA ASN A 94 -25.97 6.19 -28.59
C ASN A 94 -26.60 6.64 -27.28
N LEU A 95 -27.14 5.69 -26.53
CA LEU A 95 -27.71 5.97 -25.21
C LEU A 95 -26.65 6.52 -24.25
N GLY A 96 -25.42 5.97 -24.32
CA GLY A 96 -24.29 6.47 -23.55
C GLY A 96 -22.91 6.16 -24.08
N ILE A 97 -21.90 6.79 -23.46
CA ILE A 97 -20.48 6.49 -23.72
C ILE A 97 -20.12 5.14 -23.11
N LEU A 98 -20.45 4.93 -21.83
CA LEU A 98 -20.14 3.72 -21.10
C LEU A 98 -21.41 3.11 -20.52
N LEU A 99 -21.74 1.90 -20.96
CA LEU A 99 -22.80 1.06 -20.42
C LEU A 99 -22.17 -0.08 -19.61
N GLN A 100 -22.25 -0.03 -18.29
CA GLN A 100 -21.67 -1.04 -17.41
C GLN A 100 -22.77 -1.87 -16.75
N GLN A 101 -22.88 -3.15 -17.11
CA GLN A 101 -23.93 -4.01 -16.54
C GLN A 101 -23.45 -4.90 -15.39
N ARG A 102 -22.25 -5.47 -15.49
CA ARG A 102 -21.75 -6.47 -14.52
C ARG A 102 -20.29 -6.31 -14.11
N ALA A 103 -19.52 -5.52 -14.83
CA ALA A 103 -18.09 -5.38 -14.60
C ALA A 103 -17.79 -4.64 -13.29
N VAL A 104 -16.57 -4.83 -12.77
CA VAL A 104 -15.92 -3.88 -11.84
C VAL A 104 -15.06 -2.96 -12.70
N VAL A 105 -15.36 -1.66 -12.71
CA VAL A 105 -14.71 -0.69 -13.60
C VAL A 105 -14.02 0.37 -12.79
N THR A 106 -12.77 0.69 -13.17
CA THR A 106 -12.02 1.85 -12.70
C THR A 106 -11.73 2.77 -13.88
N LEU A 107 -12.01 4.06 -13.72
CA LEU A 107 -11.79 5.12 -14.71
C LEU A 107 -10.83 6.14 -14.13
N ILE A 108 -9.71 6.42 -14.81
CA ILE A 108 -8.68 7.33 -14.30
C ILE A 108 -8.26 8.35 -15.36
N ASN A 109 -8.20 9.62 -14.98
CA ASN A 109 -7.63 10.69 -15.81
C ASN A 109 -8.30 10.82 -17.19
N LEU A 110 -9.63 10.87 -17.22
CA LEU A 110 -10.44 10.99 -18.44
C LEU A 110 -11.30 12.26 -18.41
N ILE A 111 -11.66 12.78 -19.58
CA ILE A 111 -12.66 13.85 -19.74
C ILE A 111 -13.86 13.28 -20.50
N PHE A 112 -15.04 13.25 -19.90
CA PHE A 112 -16.27 12.87 -20.58
C PHE A 112 -17.05 14.12 -21.00
N CYS A 113 -17.46 14.17 -22.27
CA CYS A 113 -18.21 15.30 -22.80
C CYS A 113 -19.50 14.84 -23.47
N PHE A 114 -20.59 15.58 -23.23
CA PHE A 114 -21.65 15.65 -24.23
C PHE A 114 -21.16 16.47 -25.43
N ASN A 115 -21.57 16.06 -26.61
CA ASN A 115 -21.36 16.79 -27.86
C ASN A 115 -22.72 17.24 -28.40
N SER A 116 -22.81 18.42 -28.98
CA SER A 116 -24.03 18.95 -29.59
C SER A 116 -23.83 19.22 -31.08
N SER A 117 -24.81 18.85 -31.89
CA SER A 117 -24.88 19.20 -33.31
C SER A 117 -26.30 19.66 -33.64
N GLY A 118 -26.48 20.97 -33.77
CA GLY A 118 -27.81 21.58 -33.89
C GLY A 118 -28.65 21.36 -32.63
N SER A 119 -29.87 20.82 -32.79
CA SER A 119 -30.77 20.45 -31.69
C SER A 119 -30.48 19.07 -31.09
N ASN A 120 -29.59 18.30 -31.72
CA ASN A 120 -29.21 16.96 -31.25
C ASN A 120 -27.99 17.01 -30.34
N TYR A 121 -27.89 16.02 -29.46
CA TYR A 121 -26.80 15.87 -28.53
C TYR A 121 -26.45 14.38 -28.40
N TYR A 122 -25.18 14.13 -28.13
CA TYR A 122 -24.58 12.80 -28.11
C TYR A 122 -23.69 12.65 -26.89
N PRO A 123 -23.84 11.59 -26.10
CA PRO A 123 -24.93 10.61 -26.15
C PRO A 123 -26.32 11.19 -25.81
N THR A 124 -27.38 10.43 -26.06
CA THR A 124 -28.77 10.89 -25.92
C THR A 124 -29.34 10.80 -24.50
N GLN A 125 -28.73 10.01 -23.61
CA GLN A 125 -29.22 9.85 -22.23
C GLN A 125 -28.12 10.00 -21.17
N TYR A 126 -26.96 9.36 -21.31
CA TYR A 126 -25.96 9.43 -20.25
C TYR A 126 -24.52 9.34 -20.72
N LEU A 127 -23.57 9.96 -20.02
CA LEU A 127 -22.15 9.67 -20.29
C LEU A 127 -21.82 8.28 -19.75
N ILE A 128 -22.20 8.01 -18.50
CA ILE A 128 -21.98 6.71 -17.85
C ILE A 128 -23.29 6.18 -17.28
N GLN A 129 -23.64 4.94 -17.63
CA GLN A 129 -24.69 4.15 -16.98
C GLN A 129 -24.07 2.95 -16.28
N VAL A 130 -24.40 2.76 -15.00
CA VAL A 130 -23.98 1.60 -14.21
C VAL A 130 -25.21 0.84 -13.72
N GLY A 131 -25.22 -0.45 -13.97
CA GLY A 131 -26.28 -1.38 -13.57
C GLY A 131 -27.60 -1.16 -14.31
N ASP A 132 -28.51 -2.09 -14.04
CA ASP A 132 -29.93 -2.00 -14.36
C ASP A 132 -30.74 -2.77 -13.29
N GLN A 133 -32.07 -2.78 -13.43
CA GLN A 133 -32.96 -3.43 -12.47
C GLN A 133 -32.80 -4.96 -12.35
N THR A 134 -32.08 -5.60 -13.29
CA THR A 134 -32.00 -7.05 -13.46
C THR A 134 -30.59 -7.63 -13.24
N THR A 135 -29.57 -6.79 -13.28
CA THR A 135 -28.16 -7.21 -13.27
C THR A 135 -27.57 -7.19 -11.85
N PRO A 136 -26.81 -8.22 -11.45
CA PRO A 136 -26.23 -8.27 -10.11
C PRO A 136 -25.05 -7.30 -9.98
N TYR A 137 -25.28 -6.22 -9.23
CA TYR A 137 -24.36 -5.37 -8.46
C TYR A 137 -22.95 -5.07 -9.04
N PRO A 138 -22.83 -4.40 -10.21
CA PRO A 138 -21.55 -3.84 -10.68
C PRO A 138 -20.93 -2.85 -9.69
N SER A 139 -19.63 -2.54 -9.85
CA SER A 139 -18.94 -1.51 -9.05
C SER A 139 -18.19 -0.54 -9.94
N LEU A 140 -18.22 0.75 -9.59
CA LEU A 140 -17.58 1.82 -10.35
C LEU A 140 -16.64 2.61 -9.43
N THR A 141 -15.39 2.76 -9.86
CA THR A 141 -14.43 3.70 -9.29
C THR A 141 -14.05 4.72 -10.36
N VAL A 142 -14.10 6.01 -10.03
CA VAL A 142 -13.73 7.11 -10.93
C VAL A 142 -12.77 8.02 -10.18
N ASP A 143 -11.63 8.30 -10.79
CA ASP A 143 -10.55 9.06 -10.16
C ASP A 143 -9.97 10.11 -11.12
N TYR A 144 -9.79 11.35 -10.64
CA TYR A 144 -9.27 12.49 -11.40
C TYR A 144 -9.96 12.75 -12.76
N CYS A 145 -11.25 12.45 -12.88
CA CYS A 145 -11.99 12.63 -14.14
C CYS A 145 -12.78 13.94 -14.19
N ASP A 146 -12.95 14.49 -15.40
CA ASP A 146 -13.80 15.66 -15.63
C ASP A 146 -15.03 15.29 -16.46
N PHE A 147 -16.15 15.93 -16.17
CA PHE A 147 -17.43 15.69 -16.82
C PHE A 147 -18.03 17.01 -17.28
N LYS A 148 -18.26 17.15 -18.59
CA LYS A 148 -18.74 18.40 -19.18
C LYS A 148 -20.15 18.24 -19.75
N SER A 149 -21.06 19.06 -19.22
CA SER A 149 -22.41 19.25 -19.71
C SER A 149 -22.43 19.97 -21.07
N VAL A 150 -23.62 20.05 -21.68
CA VAL A 150 -23.91 20.87 -22.86
C VAL A 150 -25.21 21.63 -22.68
N ALA A 151 -25.21 22.91 -23.06
CA ALA A 151 -26.37 23.80 -22.96
C ALA A 151 -27.48 23.32 -23.89
N ARG A 152 -28.74 23.40 -23.44
CA ARG A 152 -29.91 23.00 -24.23
C ARG A 152 -30.97 24.09 -24.25
N SER A 153 -31.54 24.33 -25.44
CA SER A 153 -32.59 25.34 -25.67
C SER A 153 -34.02 24.79 -25.63
N ALA A 154 -34.23 23.49 -25.36
CA ALA A 154 -35.54 22.84 -25.49
C ALA A 154 -36.01 22.10 -24.23
N THR A 155 -37.33 21.94 -24.10
CA THR A 155 -38.04 21.06 -23.15
C THR A 155 -37.42 19.67 -23.11
N ILE A 156 -36.97 19.27 -21.93
CA ILE A 156 -36.15 18.08 -21.73
C ILE A 156 -36.99 16.81 -21.59
N GLN A 157 -36.53 15.72 -22.21
CA GLN A 157 -36.85 14.38 -21.72
C GLN A 157 -36.17 14.17 -20.36
N ASN A 158 -36.97 13.99 -19.33
CA ASN A 158 -36.61 13.98 -17.90
C ASN A 158 -35.46 13.05 -17.43
N ASN A 159 -34.80 12.32 -18.33
CA ASN A 159 -33.94 11.17 -18.00
C ASN A 159 -32.53 11.29 -18.58
N ILE A 160 -31.91 12.48 -18.51
CA ILE A 160 -30.53 12.68 -18.99
C ILE A 160 -29.62 12.95 -17.81
N PHE A 161 -28.52 12.22 -17.74
CA PHE A 161 -27.58 12.22 -16.63
C PHE A 161 -26.14 12.28 -17.14
N ILE A 162 -25.23 12.91 -16.44
CA ILE A 162 -23.80 12.70 -16.70
C ILE A 162 -23.43 11.29 -16.25
N ILE A 163 -23.68 10.96 -14.98
CA ILE A 163 -23.56 9.60 -14.45
C ILE A 163 -24.90 9.17 -13.87
N HIS A 164 -25.38 8.00 -14.29
CA HIS A 164 -26.55 7.35 -13.73
C HIS A 164 -26.20 5.93 -13.26
N ILE A 165 -26.42 5.69 -11.97
CA ILE A 165 -26.24 4.38 -11.34
C ILE A 165 -27.61 3.88 -10.92
N ASN A 166 -27.96 2.70 -11.38
CA ASN A 166 -29.16 1.99 -10.96
C ASN A 166 -28.77 0.55 -10.67
N ASN A 167 -28.70 0.20 -9.39
CA ASN A 167 -28.28 -1.11 -8.89
C ASN A 167 -26.77 -1.36 -8.98
N ALA A 168 -26.04 -1.10 -7.89
CA ALA A 168 -24.58 -1.28 -7.83
C ALA A 168 -24.12 -1.72 -6.42
N ASN A 169 -22.99 -2.42 -6.34
CA ASN A 169 -22.41 -2.76 -5.04
C ASN A 169 -21.72 -1.52 -4.42
N THR A 170 -20.61 -1.11 -5.04
CA THR A 170 -19.77 0.00 -4.56
C THR A 170 -19.57 1.04 -5.65
N ILE A 171 -19.75 2.30 -5.29
CA ILE A 171 -19.46 3.46 -6.12
C ILE A 171 -18.48 4.36 -5.38
N SER A 172 -17.38 4.73 -6.03
CA SER A 172 -16.38 5.64 -5.47
C SER A 172 -15.99 6.67 -6.52
N LEU A 173 -16.21 7.95 -6.24
CA LEU A 173 -15.71 9.06 -7.05
C LEU A 173 -14.75 9.88 -6.20
N ASP A 174 -13.54 10.08 -6.72
CA ASP A 174 -12.48 10.81 -6.05
C ASP A 174 -11.86 11.86 -6.99
N HIS A 175 -11.61 13.07 -6.50
CA HIS A 175 -11.03 14.19 -7.26
C HIS A 175 -11.70 14.46 -8.62
N CYS A 176 -13.02 14.28 -8.72
CA CYS A 176 -13.77 14.44 -9.97
C CYS A 176 -14.43 15.82 -10.09
N ASN A 177 -14.49 16.38 -11.31
CA ASN A 177 -15.13 17.67 -11.57
C ASN A 177 -16.32 17.53 -12.51
N PHE A 178 -17.46 18.11 -12.13
CA PHE A 178 -18.71 18.14 -12.89
C PHE A 178 -19.04 19.59 -13.26
N TYR A 179 -19.03 19.88 -14.55
CA TYR A 179 -19.28 21.20 -15.10
C TYR A 179 -20.65 21.23 -15.77
N GLY A 180 -21.54 22.09 -15.28
CA GLY A 180 -22.76 22.47 -15.98
C GLY A 180 -22.43 23.29 -17.22
N ALA A 181 -23.45 23.60 -18.04
CA ALA A 181 -23.21 24.29 -19.30
C ALA A 181 -23.02 25.80 -19.12
N ASN A 182 -23.31 26.33 -17.92
CA ASN A 182 -23.20 27.74 -17.57
C ASN A 182 -23.96 28.69 -18.54
N SER A 183 -25.09 28.24 -19.07
CA SER A 183 -25.94 29.07 -19.93
C SER A 183 -27.25 29.39 -19.24
N THR A 184 -27.63 30.67 -19.26
CA THR A 184 -28.92 31.12 -18.72
C THR A 184 -30.07 30.51 -19.52
N GLY A 185 -31.08 30.00 -18.82
CA GLY A 185 -32.24 29.35 -19.44
C GLY A 185 -31.99 27.96 -20.04
N SER A 186 -30.78 27.38 -19.95
CA SER A 186 -30.60 25.98 -20.29
C SER A 186 -31.12 25.04 -19.22
N ASN A 187 -31.39 23.81 -19.61
CA ASN A 187 -31.55 22.72 -18.67
C ASN A 187 -30.41 21.73 -18.87
N ASP A 188 -29.53 21.65 -17.90
CA ASP A 188 -28.39 20.75 -17.92
C ASP A 188 -28.84 19.30 -17.63
N PRO A 189 -28.17 18.29 -18.21
CA PRO A 189 -28.20 16.94 -17.70
C PRO A 189 -27.91 16.91 -16.20
N LYS A 190 -28.60 16.04 -15.46
CA LYS A 190 -28.33 15.83 -14.04
C LYS A 190 -26.89 15.39 -13.87
N MET A 191 -26.14 16.00 -12.96
CA MET A 191 -24.72 15.70 -12.82
C MET A 191 -24.49 14.29 -12.26
N PHE A 192 -25.33 13.86 -11.32
CA PHE A 192 -25.15 12.56 -10.70
C PHE A 192 -26.49 12.00 -10.22
N GLY A 193 -26.84 10.79 -10.67
CA GLY A 193 -27.98 10.03 -10.18
C GLY A 193 -27.53 8.68 -9.67
N CYS A 194 -27.87 8.32 -8.44
CA CYS A 194 -27.49 7.04 -7.86
C CYS A 194 -28.63 6.40 -7.08
N GLU A 195 -29.06 5.23 -7.53
CA GLU A 195 -30.16 4.45 -6.96
C GLU A 195 -29.71 3.03 -6.65
N ARG A 196 -30.28 2.44 -5.60
CA ARG A 196 -30.14 1.01 -5.24
C ARG A 196 -28.67 0.58 -5.12
N PHE A 197 -27.92 1.17 -4.18
CA PHE A 197 -26.52 0.83 -3.98
C PHE A 197 -26.21 0.40 -2.54
N SER A 198 -25.14 -0.37 -2.34
CA SER A 198 -24.69 -0.77 -1.00
C SER A 198 -23.73 0.25 -0.39
N ARG A 199 -22.79 0.79 -1.19
CA ARG A 199 -21.84 1.81 -0.74
C ARG A 199 -21.62 2.88 -1.79
N LEU A 200 -21.73 4.14 -1.38
CA LEU A 200 -21.42 5.31 -2.19
C LEU A 200 -20.43 6.20 -1.45
N THR A 201 -19.33 6.53 -2.12
CA THR A 201 -18.29 7.42 -1.63
C THR A 201 -18.04 8.53 -2.66
N LEU A 202 -18.19 9.78 -2.26
CA LEU A 202 -17.80 10.96 -3.02
C LEU A 202 -16.75 11.73 -2.21
N LYS A 203 -15.55 11.91 -2.75
CA LYS A 203 -14.46 12.64 -2.10
C LYS A 203 -13.87 13.68 -3.03
N TYR A 204 -13.58 14.86 -2.51
CA TYR A 204 -12.88 15.92 -3.25
C TYR A 204 -13.50 16.24 -4.62
N CYS A 205 -14.82 16.02 -4.75
CA CYS A 205 -15.53 16.24 -6.00
C CYS A 205 -16.07 17.66 -6.05
N THR A 206 -16.03 18.28 -7.23
CA THR A 206 -16.60 19.60 -7.48
C THR A 206 -17.77 19.51 -8.43
N PHE A 207 -18.92 20.06 -8.06
CA PHE A 207 -20.13 20.18 -8.87
C PHE A 207 -20.43 21.66 -9.07
N GLN A 208 -20.35 22.17 -10.29
CA GLN A 208 -20.40 23.62 -10.51
C GLN A 208 -21.13 24.06 -11.77
N ASN A 209 -21.67 25.28 -11.71
CA ASN A 209 -22.26 26.00 -12.85
C ASN A 209 -23.44 25.26 -13.51
N GLY A 210 -24.17 24.46 -12.73
CA GLY A 210 -25.33 23.71 -13.21
C GLY A 210 -26.58 24.58 -13.26
N ASN A 211 -27.35 24.48 -14.35
CA ASN A 211 -28.65 25.13 -14.48
C ASN A 211 -29.75 24.09 -14.75
N PHE A 212 -30.64 23.88 -13.79
CA PHE A 212 -31.66 22.83 -13.84
C PHE A 212 -33.06 23.46 -13.73
N THR A 213 -33.78 23.56 -14.85
CA THR A 213 -35.08 24.24 -14.89
C THR A 213 -36.27 23.32 -14.66
N TYR A 214 -36.07 22.00 -14.71
CA TYR A 214 -37.15 21.01 -14.62
C TYR A 214 -37.09 20.18 -13.34
N THR A 215 -38.10 19.30 -13.21
CA THR A 215 -38.45 18.38 -12.11
C THR A 215 -37.34 17.50 -11.50
N TYR A 216 -36.05 17.82 -11.55
CA TYR A 216 -35.01 16.97 -10.96
C TYR A 216 -33.85 17.79 -10.36
N PRO A 217 -33.17 17.23 -9.34
CA PRO A 217 -32.01 17.85 -8.72
C PRO A 217 -30.77 17.72 -9.62
N ALA A 218 -29.73 18.50 -9.30
CA ALA A 218 -28.39 18.32 -9.87
C ALA A 218 -27.83 16.94 -9.48
N ILE A 219 -28.04 16.58 -8.21
CA ILE A 219 -27.56 15.37 -7.59
C ILE A 219 -28.74 14.66 -6.93
N PHE A 220 -28.99 13.44 -7.36
CA PHE A 220 -30.05 12.58 -6.83
C PHE A 220 -29.46 11.31 -6.26
N ILE A 221 -29.69 11.06 -4.98
CA ILE A 221 -29.28 9.82 -4.31
C ILE A 221 -30.52 9.17 -3.68
N ASN A 222 -30.77 7.91 -4.03
CA ASN A 222 -31.86 7.12 -3.48
C ASN A 222 -31.33 5.79 -2.92
N SER A 223 -31.16 5.76 -1.60
CA SER A 223 -30.82 4.56 -0.86
C SER A 223 -32.06 3.72 -0.62
N SER A 224 -32.17 2.62 -1.36
CA SER A 224 -33.21 1.60 -1.21
C SER A 224 -32.65 0.22 -0.92
N ILE A 225 -31.34 0.09 -0.69
CA ILE A 225 -30.72 -1.15 -0.21
C ILE A 225 -30.60 -1.08 1.32
N TYR A 226 -30.80 -2.20 2.00
CA TYR A 226 -30.61 -2.31 3.44
C TYR A 226 -29.14 -2.12 3.82
N ASN A 227 -28.91 -1.39 4.91
CA ASN A 227 -27.59 -1.07 5.47
C ASN A 227 -26.67 -0.36 4.46
N ALA A 228 -27.24 0.48 3.60
CA ALA A 228 -26.45 1.26 2.67
C ALA A 228 -25.56 2.27 3.43
N VAL A 229 -24.36 2.53 2.89
CA VAL A 229 -23.42 3.50 3.44
C VAL A 229 -23.16 4.59 2.41
N ILE A 230 -23.39 5.84 2.81
CA ILE A 230 -23.18 7.03 1.99
C ILE A 230 -22.13 7.91 2.68
N GLN A 231 -21.04 8.20 1.99
CA GLN A 231 -19.98 9.08 2.46
C GLN A 231 -19.71 10.17 1.43
N ILE A 232 -19.86 11.42 1.83
CA ILE A 232 -19.65 12.60 0.99
C ILE A 232 -18.76 13.55 1.77
N LYS A 233 -17.51 13.64 1.34
CA LYS A 233 -16.45 14.28 2.11
C LYS A 233 -15.70 15.30 1.28
N SER A 234 -15.53 16.50 1.82
CA SER A 234 -14.71 17.54 1.21
C SER A 234 -15.11 17.88 -0.24
N CYS A 235 -16.40 17.75 -0.58
CA CYS A 235 -16.94 18.09 -1.90
C CYS A 235 -17.38 19.56 -1.96
N GLN A 236 -17.45 20.10 -3.16
CA GLN A 236 -17.87 21.47 -3.44
C GLN A 236 -19.09 21.49 -4.36
N PHE A 237 -20.10 22.28 -4.00
CA PHE A 237 -21.33 22.52 -4.77
C PHE A 237 -21.44 24.02 -5.01
N LEU A 238 -21.08 24.45 -6.21
CA LEU A 238 -20.82 25.85 -6.53
C LEU A 238 -21.80 26.35 -7.59
N GLU A 239 -22.30 27.58 -7.41
CA GLU A 239 -22.95 28.38 -8.48
C GLU A 239 -24.03 27.60 -9.27
N SER A 240 -24.79 26.77 -8.56
CA SER A 240 -25.81 25.92 -9.17
C SER A 240 -27.19 26.55 -9.01
N PHE A 241 -28.00 26.46 -10.07
CA PHE A 241 -29.31 27.08 -10.17
C PHE A 241 -30.40 26.04 -10.42
N ILE A 242 -31.49 26.10 -9.66
CA ILE A 242 -32.70 25.33 -9.89
C ILE A 242 -33.90 26.26 -10.12
N GLY A 243 -34.55 26.08 -11.26
CA GLY A 243 -35.74 26.83 -11.67
C GLY A 243 -36.98 26.54 -10.80
N ALA A 244 -37.94 27.46 -10.85
CA ALA A 244 -39.14 27.46 -9.99
C ALA A 244 -40.04 26.21 -10.16
N ASP A 245 -40.04 25.60 -11.34
CA ASP A 245 -40.87 24.44 -11.65
C ASP A 245 -40.29 23.12 -11.12
N SER A 246 -39.06 23.14 -10.58
CA SER A 246 -38.47 21.94 -9.98
C SER A 246 -39.19 21.53 -8.70
N GLN A 247 -39.26 20.23 -8.45
CA GLN A 247 -39.78 19.68 -7.19
C GLN A 247 -38.66 19.32 -6.21
N PHE A 248 -37.40 19.60 -6.54
CA PHE A 248 -36.24 19.09 -5.81
C PHE A 248 -35.19 20.17 -5.59
N GLY A 249 -34.33 19.93 -4.59
CA GLY A 249 -33.19 20.76 -4.28
C GLY A 249 -31.97 20.49 -5.16
N ILE A 250 -30.85 21.19 -4.94
CA ILE A 250 -29.60 20.96 -5.69
C ILE A 250 -29.04 19.59 -5.37
N PHE A 251 -28.95 19.32 -4.07
CA PHE A 251 -28.64 18.01 -3.54
C PHE A 251 -29.92 17.41 -2.95
N TYR A 252 -30.39 16.30 -3.53
CA TYR A 252 -31.54 15.57 -3.01
C TYR A 252 -31.17 14.13 -2.64
N LEU A 253 -31.33 13.80 -1.35
CA LEU A 253 -31.07 12.49 -0.78
C LEU A 253 -32.37 11.86 -0.25
N VAL A 254 -32.66 10.63 -0.65
CA VAL A 254 -33.76 9.82 -0.14
C VAL A 254 -33.22 8.55 0.49
N CYS A 255 -33.61 8.29 1.73
CA CYS A 255 -33.29 7.07 2.46
C CYS A 255 -34.59 6.30 2.75
N ASN A 256 -34.79 5.20 2.02
CA ASN A 256 -35.97 4.34 2.14
C ASN A 256 -35.76 3.13 3.05
N ASN A 257 -34.51 2.83 3.41
CA ASN A 257 -34.12 1.72 4.29
C ASN A 257 -32.98 2.16 5.22
N ARG A 258 -32.64 1.31 6.19
CA ARG A 258 -31.50 1.48 7.12
C ARG A 258 -30.24 1.95 6.38
N THR A 259 -29.84 3.19 6.58
CA THR A 259 -28.76 3.87 5.87
C THR A 259 -27.94 4.66 6.86
N THR A 260 -26.61 4.57 6.72
CA THR A 260 -25.68 5.50 7.38
C THR A 260 -25.20 6.51 6.36
N THR A 261 -25.50 7.77 6.61
CA THR A 261 -25.13 8.89 5.75
C THR A 261 -24.17 9.82 6.50
N THR A 262 -23.04 10.12 5.88
CA THR A 262 -22.02 11.04 6.40
C THR A 262 -21.69 12.10 5.36
N LEU A 263 -22.10 13.35 5.62
CA LEU A 263 -21.79 14.54 4.82
C LEU A 263 -20.87 15.44 5.65
N VAL A 264 -19.56 15.37 5.41
CA VAL A 264 -18.57 16.07 6.25
C VAL A 264 -17.64 16.95 5.43
N GLY A 265 -17.41 18.19 5.89
CA GLY A 265 -16.41 19.07 5.27
C GLY A 265 -16.80 19.61 3.90
N ASN A 266 -18.09 19.56 3.51
CA ASN A 266 -18.52 19.99 2.19
C ASN A 266 -18.82 21.50 2.15
N THR A 267 -18.71 22.10 0.98
CA THR A 267 -19.02 23.52 0.75
C THR A 267 -20.15 23.67 -0.25
N PHE A 268 -21.21 24.38 0.13
CA PHE A 268 -22.32 24.79 -0.73
C PHE A 268 -22.28 26.31 -0.85
N LEU A 269 -21.93 26.82 -2.03
CA LEU A 269 -21.64 28.23 -2.25
C LEU A 269 -22.47 28.80 -3.41
N ASN A 270 -23.04 29.97 -3.18
CA ASN A 270 -23.71 30.79 -4.20
C ASN A 270 -24.74 30.01 -5.04
N SER A 271 -25.46 29.11 -4.38
CA SER A 271 -26.37 28.19 -5.02
C SER A 271 -27.81 28.63 -4.79
N ILE A 272 -28.65 28.54 -5.82
CA ILE A 272 -30.01 29.09 -5.84
C ILE A 272 -30.99 28.00 -6.23
N SER A 273 -32.07 27.84 -5.47
CA SER A 273 -33.18 26.95 -5.78
C SER A 273 -34.52 27.64 -5.53
N PHE A 274 -35.32 27.73 -6.59
CA PHE A 274 -36.70 28.24 -6.53
C PHE A 274 -37.75 27.14 -6.53
N GLY A 275 -37.33 25.87 -6.60
CA GLY A 275 -38.23 24.73 -6.74
C GLY A 275 -39.26 24.64 -5.62
N ASN A 276 -40.44 24.08 -5.91
CA ASN A 276 -41.56 24.04 -4.98
C ASN A 276 -41.30 23.32 -3.64
N LYS A 277 -40.34 22.39 -3.66
CA LYS A 277 -39.74 21.73 -2.48
C LYS A 277 -38.21 21.77 -2.58
N GLY A 278 -37.71 22.71 -3.37
CA GLY A 278 -36.32 22.75 -3.79
C GLY A 278 -35.51 23.69 -2.93
N ASP A 279 -34.53 23.13 -2.23
CA ASP A 279 -33.59 23.85 -1.40
C ASP A 279 -32.16 23.36 -1.67
N ILE A 280 -31.15 23.79 -0.90
CA ILE A 280 -29.77 23.47 -1.27
C ILE A 280 -29.43 22.01 -0.99
N LEU A 281 -29.61 21.59 0.26
CA LEU A 281 -29.51 20.19 0.67
C LEU A 281 -30.86 19.72 1.22
N THR A 282 -31.47 18.74 0.58
CA THR A 282 -32.72 18.13 1.02
C THR A 282 -32.51 16.66 1.31
N ILE A 283 -32.90 16.24 2.52
CA ILE A 283 -32.84 14.85 2.96
C ILE A 283 -34.24 14.40 3.33
N VAL A 284 -34.69 13.33 2.67
CA VAL A 284 -35.95 12.68 2.93
C VAL A 284 -35.68 11.31 3.53
N ASP A 285 -36.02 11.17 4.80
CA ASP A 285 -35.97 9.91 5.51
C ASP A 285 -37.37 9.29 5.50
N ASN A 286 -37.59 8.42 4.52
CA ASN A 286 -38.88 7.81 4.24
C ASN A 286 -39.04 6.43 4.91
N THR A 287 -38.06 6.05 5.72
CA THR A 287 -38.09 4.77 6.44
C THR A 287 -39.10 4.86 7.59
N THR A 288 -39.83 3.78 7.88
CA THR A 288 -40.79 3.73 8.98
C THR A 288 -40.33 2.87 10.16
N SER A 289 -39.23 2.14 10.01
CA SER A 289 -38.65 1.30 11.06
C SER A 289 -37.15 1.05 10.83
N GLY A 290 -36.39 0.89 11.91
CA GLY A 290 -34.95 0.73 11.86
C GLY A 290 -34.23 2.07 11.79
N GLU A 291 -33.17 2.20 12.57
CA GLU A 291 -32.38 3.42 12.68
C GLU A 291 -31.67 3.78 11.36
N ASN A 292 -31.98 4.96 10.81
CA ASN A 292 -31.08 5.66 9.90
C ASN A 292 -30.20 6.62 10.69
N LYS A 293 -28.95 6.76 10.30
CA LYS A 293 -27.99 7.67 10.93
C LYS A 293 -27.54 8.73 9.93
N PHE A 294 -27.74 10.00 10.26
CA PHE A 294 -27.35 11.15 9.45
C PHE A 294 -26.35 12.01 10.22
N ILE A 295 -25.10 12.00 9.78
CA ILE A 295 -24.04 12.87 10.29
C ILE A 295 -23.77 13.92 9.21
N ILE A 296 -24.19 15.16 9.44
CA ILE A 296 -23.98 16.29 8.53
C ILE A 296 -23.19 17.32 9.32
N SER A 297 -21.87 17.17 9.37
CA SER A 297 -21.03 18.01 10.21
C SER A 297 -20.00 18.78 9.42
N SER A 298 -19.53 19.91 9.95
CA SER A 298 -18.37 20.60 9.37
C SER A 298 -18.58 21.11 7.95
N ASN A 299 -19.83 21.34 7.52
CA ASN A 299 -20.13 21.85 6.18
C ASN A 299 -20.28 23.38 6.20
N ILE A 300 -19.98 24.02 5.08
CA ILE A 300 -20.19 25.45 4.86
C ILE A 300 -21.38 25.63 3.92
N PHE A 301 -22.37 26.41 4.34
CA PHE A 301 -23.48 26.88 3.51
C PHE A 301 -23.41 28.40 3.42
N GLN A 302 -23.05 28.91 2.25
CA GLN A 302 -22.73 30.32 2.09
C GLN A 302 -23.39 30.97 0.86
N TYR A 303 -24.02 32.12 1.07
CA TYR A 303 -24.68 32.93 0.03
C TYR A 303 -25.73 32.16 -0.79
N ASN A 304 -26.36 31.16 -0.17
CA ASN A 304 -27.33 30.35 -0.89
C ASN A 304 -28.74 30.94 -0.76
N GLN A 305 -29.60 30.62 -1.71
CA GLN A 305 -31.01 30.99 -1.69
C GLN A 305 -31.88 29.76 -1.97
N GLY A 306 -32.67 29.33 -0.99
CA GLY A 306 -33.65 28.25 -1.18
C GLY A 306 -35.09 28.74 -1.29
N LYS A 307 -36.03 27.82 -1.44
CA LYS A 307 -37.45 28.13 -1.26
C LYS A 307 -37.78 28.20 0.22
N GLN A 308 -37.62 27.09 0.96
CA GLN A 308 -37.91 27.05 2.40
C GLN A 308 -36.67 27.31 3.25
N SER A 309 -35.47 27.00 2.77
CA SER A 309 -34.20 27.16 3.47
C SER A 309 -33.01 27.29 2.50
N GLY A 310 -32.14 28.27 2.72
CA GLY A 310 -30.88 28.38 1.99
C GLY A 310 -29.80 27.40 2.45
N GLY A 311 -30.07 26.53 3.43
CA GLY A 311 -29.14 25.49 3.87
C GLY A 311 -29.75 24.11 3.77
N ILE A 312 -30.18 23.58 4.92
CA ILE A 312 -30.58 22.18 5.08
C ILE A 312 -32.11 22.05 5.15
N ILE A 313 -32.64 20.99 4.54
CA ILE A 313 -33.99 20.50 4.77
C ILE A 313 -33.98 19.05 5.16
N ILE A 314 -34.73 18.74 6.23
CA ILE A 314 -35.02 17.39 6.66
C ILE A 314 -36.53 17.17 6.61
N ASP A 315 -36.96 16.08 5.98
CA ASP A 315 -38.30 15.52 6.13
C ASP A 315 -38.18 14.04 6.54
N SER A 316 -38.34 13.76 7.83
CA SER A 316 -38.20 12.42 8.41
C SER A 316 -39.54 11.85 8.85
N ARG A 317 -39.79 10.60 8.47
CA ARG A 317 -40.93 9.79 8.93
C ARG A 317 -40.55 8.79 10.02
N ASN A 318 -39.25 8.67 10.29
CA ASN A 318 -38.70 7.63 11.15
C ASN A 318 -38.42 8.16 12.56
N PRO A 319 -39.16 7.70 13.58
CA PRO A 319 -38.90 8.13 14.96
C PRO A 319 -37.62 7.51 15.55
N GLU A 320 -37.02 6.51 14.89
CA GLU A 320 -35.79 5.86 15.34
C GLU A 320 -34.52 6.48 14.74
N SER A 321 -34.65 7.44 13.82
CA SER A 321 -33.50 8.02 13.13
C SER A 321 -32.72 9.01 13.99
N ILE A 322 -31.38 8.93 13.84
CA ILE A 322 -30.44 9.79 14.55
C ILE A 322 -29.90 10.85 13.58
N PHE A 323 -29.89 12.09 14.05
CA PHE A 323 -29.42 13.25 13.31
C PHE A 323 -28.33 13.98 14.10
N ASP A 324 -27.30 14.43 13.38
CA ASP A 324 -26.21 15.23 13.92
C ASP A 324 -25.88 16.32 12.88
N PHE A 325 -26.06 17.59 13.28
CA PHE A 325 -25.80 18.79 12.48
C PHE A 325 -24.72 19.66 13.12
N THR A 326 -23.75 19.03 13.81
CA THR A 326 -22.71 19.76 14.55
C THR A 326 -21.74 20.49 13.62
N TYR A 327 -21.13 21.55 14.13
CA TYR A 327 -19.98 22.19 13.47
C TYR A 327 -20.23 22.75 12.06
N ASN A 328 -21.47 23.02 11.65
CA ASN A 328 -21.76 23.62 10.34
C ASN A 328 -21.70 25.16 10.40
N ILE A 329 -21.27 25.78 9.31
CA ILE A 329 -21.20 27.23 9.17
C ILE A 329 -22.27 27.70 8.20
N PHE A 330 -23.15 28.59 8.64
CA PHE A 330 -24.21 29.16 7.83
C PHE A 330 -24.02 30.67 7.66
N TYR A 331 -23.69 31.11 6.46
CA TYR A 331 -23.34 32.50 6.19
C TYR A 331 -24.19 33.13 5.08
N SER A 332 -24.98 34.14 5.43
CA SER A 332 -25.76 34.94 4.48
C SER A 332 -26.69 34.11 3.58
N ASN A 333 -27.26 33.04 4.13
CA ASN A 333 -28.27 32.25 3.44
C ASN A 333 -29.62 32.97 3.47
N THR A 334 -30.37 32.83 2.38
CA THR A 334 -31.69 33.44 2.21
C THR A 334 -32.70 32.39 1.76
N LYS A 335 -33.98 32.76 1.80
CA LYS A 335 -35.08 31.94 1.29
C LYS A 335 -36.16 32.82 0.68
N THR A 336 -36.98 32.25 -0.19
CA THR A 336 -38.06 32.99 -0.86
C THR A 336 -39.43 32.79 -0.22
N ASP A 337 -39.67 31.67 0.45
CA ASP A 337 -40.95 31.39 1.12
C ASP A 337 -41.15 32.30 2.33
N THR A 338 -42.33 32.90 2.44
CA THR A 338 -42.72 33.78 3.54
C THR A 338 -43.44 33.05 4.67
N ALA A 339 -43.89 31.80 4.45
CA ALA A 339 -44.66 31.04 5.44
C ALA A 339 -43.85 30.71 6.70
N TYR A 340 -42.54 30.52 6.57
CA TYR A 340 -41.64 30.11 7.66
C TYR A 340 -40.49 31.10 7.81
N PRO A 341 -40.70 32.33 8.33
CA PRO A 341 -39.72 33.41 8.29
C PRO A 341 -38.35 33.05 8.90
N ALA A 342 -38.35 32.19 9.91
CA ALA A 342 -37.15 31.76 10.63
C ALA A 342 -36.35 30.63 9.96
N ALA A 343 -36.80 30.06 8.84
CA ALA A 343 -36.18 28.88 8.22
C ALA A 343 -34.95 29.17 7.33
N ARG A 344 -34.18 30.24 7.57
CA ARG A 344 -33.13 30.69 6.63
C ARG A 344 -32.00 29.66 6.42
N ASN A 345 -31.57 29.00 7.50
CA ASN A 345 -30.45 28.06 7.48
C ASN A 345 -30.91 26.59 7.48
N ALA A 346 -32.00 26.30 8.20
CA ALA A 346 -32.57 24.97 8.19
C ALA A 346 -34.10 24.97 8.33
N PHE A 347 -34.74 24.03 7.64
CA PHE A 347 -36.13 23.66 7.83
C PHE A 347 -36.23 22.18 8.18
N LEU A 348 -36.75 21.86 9.35
CA LEU A 348 -36.77 20.50 9.89
C LEU A 348 -38.19 20.04 10.10
N GLN A 349 -38.55 18.90 9.52
CA GLN A 349 -39.86 18.30 9.68
C GLN A 349 -39.74 16.84 10.09
N TRP A 350 -40.39 16.49 11.18
CA TRP A 350 -40.60 15.11 11.62
C TRP A 350 -42.09 14.79 11.56
N GLN A 351 -42.48 13.78 10.78
CA GLN A 351 -43.87 13.30 10.72
C GLN A 351 -44.24 12.43 11.93
N SER A 352 -43.23 11.88 12.60
CA SER A 352 -43.33 11.06 13.80
C SER A 352 -42.37 11.62 14.85
N ILE A 353 -42.83 11.74 16.09
CA ILE A 353 -42.00 12.23 17.20
C ILE A 353 -40.82 11.26 17.41
N PRO A 354 -39.55 11.72 17.36
CA PRO A 354 -38.41 10.85 17.66
C PRO A 354 -38.49 10.21 19.04
N THR A 355 -37.95 9.00 19.17
CA THR A 355 -37.88 8.27 20.43
C THR A 355 -37.12 9.11 21.47
N ASP A 356 -37.69 9.33 22.65
CA ASP A 356 -37.19 10.21 23.73
C ASP A 356 -37.55 11.71 23.63
N TRP A 357 -38.27 12.13 22.58
CA TRP A 357 -38.77 13.49 22.45
C TRP A 357 -40.15 13.63 23.09
N ASN A 358 -40.38 14.76 23.74
CA ASN A 358 -41.67 15.18 24.28
C ASN A 358 -41.82 16.70 24.12
N VAL A 359 -43.04 17.21 24.29
CA VAL A 359 -43.35 18.63 24.05
C VAL A 359 -42.43 19.59 24.83
N SER A 360 -42.00 19.21 26.04
CA SER A 360 -41.14 20.05 26.88
C SER A 360 -39.67 20.02 26.49
N ASN A 361 -39.16 18.96 25.84
CA ASN A 361 -37.74 18.84 25.50
C ASN A 361 -37.41 19.02 24.00
N ILE A 362 -38.39 19.04 23.09
CA ILE A 362 -38.18 19.13 21.63
C ILE A 362 -37.23 20.27 21.26
N GLU A 363 -37.41 21.44 21.84
CA GLU A 363 -36.59 22.62 21.50
C GLU A 363 -35.13 22.41 21.92
N THR A 364 -34.91 21.94 23.15
CA THR A 364 -33.58 21.59 23.66
C THR A 364 -32.91 20.53 22.80
N LYS A 365 -33.64 19.47 22.40
CA LYS A 365 -33.12 18.40 21.54
C LYS A 365 -32.72 18.92 20.17
N ILE A 366 -33.54 19.77 19.55
CA ILE A 366 -33.22 20.38 18.25
C ILE A 366 -32.01 21.31 18.38
N THR A 367 -31.91 22.11 19.44
CA THR A 367 -30.73 22.95 19.70
C THR A 367 -29.46 22.11 19.82
N GLN A 368 -29.52 20.97 20.49
CA GLN A 368 -28.38 20.05 20.62
C GLN A 368 -27.91 19.49 19.27
N LEU A 369 -28.81 19.29 18.28
CA LEU A 369 -28.40 18.83 16.95
C LEU A 369 -27.44 19.80 16.26
N PHE A 370 -27.52 21.10 16.57
CA PHE A 370 -26.67 22.14 15.98
C PHE A 370 -25.53 22.58 16.91
N GLN A 371 -25.16 21.76 17.89
CA GLN A 371 -24.06 22.07 18.79
C GLN A 371 -22.80 22.45 17.99
N CYS A 372 -22.17 23.56 18.36
CA CYS A 372 -20.98 24.12 17.70
C CYS A 372 -21.16 24.52 16.24
N SER A 373 -22.39 24.57 15.72
CA SER A 373 -22.67 25.27 14.47
C SER A 373 -22.72 26.78 14.70
N GLU A 374 -22.43 27.54 13.66
CA GLU A 374 -22.38 29.00 13.69
C GLU A 374 -23.23 29.62 12.59
N THR A 375 -23.76 30.80 12.86
CA THR A 375 -24.42 31.61 11.84
C THR A 375 -24.20 33.11 11.99
N ASN A 376 -24.33 33.86 10.90
CA ASN A 376 -24.43 35.32 10.91
C ASN A 376 -25.87 35.85 10.92
N ALA A 377 -26.87 34.99 11.15
CA ALA A 377 -28.26 35.44 11.31
C ALA A 377 -28.47 36.12 12.68
N ASP A 378 -29.09 37.30 12.66
CA ASP A 378 -29.45 38.12 13.83
C ASP A 378 -30.74 37.63 14.52
N SER A 379 -31.52 36.79 13.85
CA SER A 379 -32.76 36.19 14.34
C SER A 379 -32.69 34.66 14.38
N PRO A 380 -33.67 33.96 14.98
CA PRO A 380 -33.83 32.51 14.79
C PRO A 380 -33.75 32.15 13.30
N SER A 381 -32.95 31.12 13.00
CA SER A 381 -32.55 30.76 11.63
C SER A 381 -32.84 29.31 11.29
N VAL A 382 -33.31 28.53 12.26
CA VAL A 382 -33.80 27.17 12.09
C VAL A 382 -35.27 27.16 12.46
N TYR A 383 -36.10 26.63 11.55
CA TYR A 383 -37.52 26.40 11.82
C TYR A 383 -37.78 24.90 11.87
N TYR A 384 -38.66 24.48 12.78
CA TYR A 384 -39.00 23.08 12.93
C TYR A 384 -40.51 22.84 13.07
N ILE A 385 -40.94 21.65 12.60
CA ILE A 385 -42.28 21.11 12.78
C ILE A 385 -42.16 19.65 13.22
N VAL A 386 -42.70 19.32 14.39
CA VAL A 386 -42.84 17.96 14.88
C VAL A 386 -44.32 17.59 14.85
N LYS A 387 -44.64 16.51 14.16
CA LYS A 387 -45.99 15.99 14.02
C LYS A 387 -46.13 14.61 14.65
N ASN A 388 -47.38 14.24 14.88
CA ASN A 388 -47.80 12.87 15.12
C ASN A 388 -48.89 12.58 14.10
N ASP A 389 -48.54 11.80 13.08
CA ASP A 389 -49.33 11.65 11.85
C ASP A 389 -49.60 13.01 11.18
N SER A 390 -50.87 13.38 11.01
CA SER A 390 -51.29 14.65 10.40
C SER A 390 -51.35 15.82 11.38
N ASN A 391 -51.20 15.58 12.69
CA ASN A 391 -51.37 16.61 13.71
C ASN A 391 -50.03 17.23 14.11
N THR A 392 -49.91 18.56 13.99
CA THR A 392 -48.76 19.29 14.52
C THR A 392 -48.78 19.25 16.05
N ILE A 393 -47.73 18.66 16.63
CA ILE A 393 -47.55 18.56 18.09
C ILE A 393 -46.84 19.81 18.61
N LYS A 394 -45.78 20.22 17.92
CA LYS A 394 -45.03 21.44 18.21
C LYS A 394 -44.40 21.97 16.94
N SER A 395 -44.45 23.28 16.75
CA SER A 395 -43.61 23.98 15.79
C SER A 395 -42.98 25.18 16.46
N GLY A 396 -41.86 25.64 15.92
CA GLY A 396 -41.13 26.74 16.50
C GLY A 396 -39.88 27.06 15.71
N SER A 397 -39.06 27.94 16.28
CA SER A 397 -37.77 28.30 15.72
C SER A 397 -36.73 28.37 16.81
N ILE A 398 -35.51 27.93 16.49
CA ILE A 398 -34.36 28.09 17.38
C ILE A 398 -33.33 29.01 16.74
N ARG A 399 -32.47 29.58 17.59
CA ARG A 399 -31.31 30.36 17.18
C ARG A 399 -30.08 29.46 17.23
N ILE A 400 -29.36 29.36 16.11
CA ILE A 400 -27.97 28.88 16.12
C ILE A 400 -27.11 30.02 16.68
N PRO A 401 -26.13 29.75 17.56
CA PRO A 401 -25.31 30.82 18.13
C PRO A 401 -24.61 31.63 17.04
N PHE A 402 -24.47 32.92 17.31
CA PHE A 402 -23.84 33.83 16.37
C PHE A 402 -22.35 33.49 16.29
N TRP A 403 -21.69 33.65 15.14
CA TRP A 403 -20.24 33.41 14.97
C TRP A 403 -19.32 34.18 15.94
N LEU A 404 -19.83 35.15 16.71
CA LEU A 404 -19.09 35.88 17.75
C LEU A 404 -19.41 35.38 19.17
N ASP A 405 -20.40 34.50 19.32
CA ASP A 405 -20.80 33.94 20.60
C ASP A 405 -19.91 32.72 20.91
N THR A 406 -19.03 32.83 21.90
CA THR A 406 -18.26 31.69 22.37
C THR A 406 -19.18 30.64 22.98
N GLN A 407 -19.31 29.47 22.36
CA GLN A 407 -20.02 28.34 22.93
C GLN A 407 -19.11 27.56 23.90
N SER A 408 -19.45 27.55 25.18
CA SER A 408 -18.78 26.69 26.17
C SER A 408 -18.96 25.22 25.78
N GLY A 409 -17.87 24.50 25.56
CA GLY A 409 -17.88 23.10 25.09
C GLY A 409 -17.67 22.91 23.59
N CYS A 410 -17.50 23.98 22.82
CA CYS A 410 -17.11 23.91 21.39
C CYS A 410 -15.65 24.29 21.13
N ASN A 411 -14.97 24.83 22.15
CA ASN A 411 -13.52 24.79 22.24
C ASN A 411 -13.13 23.36 22.65
N GLU A 412 -13.23 22.41 21.71
CA GLU A 412 -12.44 21.21 21.85
C GLU A 412 -10.99 21.65 21.76
N ASP A 413 -10.33 21.65 22.92
CA ASP A 413 -8.90 21.39 22.98
C ASP A 413 -8.65 20.24 21.99
N CYS A 414 -7.96 20.50 20.86
CA CYS A 414 -7.81 19.55 19.75
C CYS A 414 -7.05 18.26 20.14
N GLY A 415 -6.88 17.98 21.44
CA GLY A 415 -6.31 16.77 22.01
C GLY A 415 -7.14 15.49 21.81
N ASN A 416 -8.44 15.59 21.45
CA ASN A 416 -9.31 14.44 21.15
C ASN A 416 -9.92 14.50 19.73
N ILE A 417 -9.12 14.85 18.73
CA ILE A 417 -9.51 14.76 17.32
C ILE A 417 -9.87 13.31 16.94
N VAL A 418 -10.94 13.14 16.18
CA VAL A 418 -11.35 11.86 15.55
C VAL A 418 -11.39 12.03 14.03
N SER A 419 -11.52 10.93 13.28
CA SER A 419 -11.37 10.92 11.81
C SER A 419 -12.38 11.78 11.03
N ASN A 420 -13.41 12.31 11.69
CA ASN A 420 -14.42 13.21 11.12
C ASN A 420 -14.41 14.63 11.72
N THR A 421 -13.45 15.00 12.56
CA THR A 421 -13.36 16.37 13.12
C THR A 421 -13.01 17.40 12.04
N SER A 422 -13.77 18.49 11.94
CA SER A 422 -13.54 19.54 10.93
C SER A 422 -12.12 20.09 10.94
N VAL A 423 -11.53 20.26 9.74
CA VAL A 423 -10.27 20.99 9.58
C VAL A 423 -10.42 22.50 9.76
N ILE A 424 -11.65 23.03 9.74
CA ILE A 424 -11.91 24.45 10.00
C ILE A 424 -11.83 24.74 11.50
N ILE A 425 -12.23 23.78 12.34
CA ILE A 425 -12.28 23.93 13.80
C ILE A 425 -10.96 23.52 14.43
N CYS A 426 -10.42 22.36 14.01
CA CYS A 426 -9.07 21.95 14.35
C CYS A 426 -8.27 21.90 13.05
N PRO A 427 -7.57 22.98 12.65
CA PRO A 427 -6.66 22.97 11.52
C PRO A 427 -5.77 21.73 11.55
N CYS A 428 -5.53 21.14 10.38
CA CYS A 428 -4.56 20.06 10.29
C CYS A 428 -3.23 20.55 10.82
N PRO A 429 -2.52 19.74 11.64
CA PRO A 429 -1.20 20.12 12.11
C PRO A 429 -0.28 20.47 10.94
N GLU A 430 0.39 21.62 11.02
CA GLU A 430 1.40 22.01 10.03
C GLU A 430 2.67 21.16 10.18
N ASP A 431 2.94 20.67 11.40
CA ASP A 431 4.02 19.73 11.67
C ASP A 431 3.68 18.35 11.07
N PRO A 432 4.46 17.85 10.09
CA PRO A 432 4.23 16.56 9.45
C PRO A 432 4.22 15.37 10.41
N ALA A 433 5.01 15.42 11.49
CA ALA A 433 5.06 14.37 12.50
C ALA A 433 3.77 14.32 13.33
N LEU A 434 3.15 15.48 13.59
CA LEU A 434 1.85 15.56 14.23
C LEU A 434 0.72 15.21 13.25
N LEU A 435 0.86 15.63 11.99
CA LEU A 435 -0.09 15.36 10.93
C LEU A 435 -0.22 13.85 10.65
N GLN A 436 0.87 13.09 10.71
CA GLN A 436 0.84 11.63 10.54
C GLN A 436 0.10 10.91 11.69
N ASN A 437 0.06 11.53 12.87
CA ASN A 437 -0.68 11.03 14.04
C ASN A 437 -2.10 11.60 14.12
N ASP A 438 -2.47 12.52 13.24
CA ASP A 438 -3.83 13.06 13.16
C ASP A 438 -4.77 11.96 12.65
N PRO A 439 -5.84 11.59 13.40
CA PRO A 439 -6.79 10.57 12.97
C PRO A 439 -7.52 10.86 11.65
N ARG A 440 -7.38 12.08 11.13
CA ARG A 440 -7.92 12.54 9.84
C ARG A 440 -6.90 12.48 8.70
N TYR A 441 -5.66 12.08 8.98
CA TYR A 441 -4.58 11.99 8.00
C TYR A 441 -4.96 11.10 6.80
N GLY A 442 -4.77 11.62 5.59
CA GLY A 442 -5.10 10.93 4.35
C GLY A 442 -6.60 10.90 4.01
N ASP A 443 -7.46 11.38 4.92
CA ASP A 443 -8.86 11.74 4.64
C ASP A 443 -8.95 13.27 4.73
N LEU A 444 -9.67 13.86 5.70
CA LEU A 444 -9.89 15.32 5.77
C LEU A 444 -8.60 16.15 5.85
N CYS A 445 -7.54 15.61 6.45
CA CYS A 445 -6.23 16.22 6.43
C CYS A 445 -5.43 15.69 5.24
N PRO A 446 -5.18 16.52 4.21
CA PRO A 446 -4.56 16.06 2.97
C PRO A 446 -3.19 15.49 3.30
N ASN A 447 -2.90 14.32 2.73
CA ASN A 447 -1.55 13.77 2.79
C ASN A 447 -0.65 14.69 1.95
N PRO A 448 0.29 15.42 2.57
CA PRO A 448 1.18 16.33 1.84
C PRO A 448 2.06 15.57 0.83
N CYS A 449 2.13 14.24 0.92
CA CYS A 449 2.92 13.38 0.05
C CYS A 449 2.20 12.96 -1.24
N ASN A 450 0.92 13.28 -1.41
CA ASN A 450 0.22 12.97 -2.66
C ASN A 450 0.69 13.84 -3.84
N ASN A 451 1.26 15.02 -3.57
CA ASN A 451 1.78 15.94 -4.59
C ASN A 451 3.24 16.33 -4.29
N ILE A 452 4.12 15.34 -4.16
CA ILE A 452 5.55 15.60 -4.00
C ILE A 452 6.15 16.19 -5.29
N ASN A 453 6.99 17.21 -5.15
CA ASN A 453 7.81 17.78 -6.20
C ASN A 453 9.31 17.66 -5.81
N PRO A 454 10.27 17.96 -6.72
CA PRO A 454 11.70 17.79 -6.44
C PRO A 454 12.23 18.57 -5.22
N PHE A 455 11.48 19.56 -4.71
CA PHE A 455 11.84 20.40 -3.58
C PHE A 455 11.08 20.07 -2.29
N THR A 456 10.13 19.12 -2.30
CA THR A 456 9.36 18.76 -1.11
C THR A 456 10.26 18.13 -0.05
N SER A 457 10.33 18.77 1.13
CA SER A 457 11.21 18.35 2.23
C SER A 457 10.99 16.89 2.65
N THR A 458 12.08 16.18 2.96
CA THR A 458 12.04 14.81 3.49
C THR A 458 11.52 14.72 4.91
N MET A 459 11.55 15.84 5.66
CA MET A 459 10.88 15.96 6.96
C MET A 459 9.35 15.97 6.80
N THR A 460 8.85 16.50 5.67
CA THR A 460 7.41 16.55 5.36
C THR A 460 6.89 15.26 4.77
N CYS A 461 7.69 14.64 3.90
CA CYS A 461 7.40 13.35 3.30
C CYS A 461 8.64 12.48 3.31
N PRO A 462 8.74 11.47 4.18
CA PRO A 462 9.87 10.56 4.21
C PRO A 462 10.11 9.94 2.83
N CYS A 463 11.37 9.68 2.50
CA CYS A 463 11.69 8.98 1.26
C CYS A 463 11.17 7.54 1.33
N PRO A 464 10.60 6.99 0.26
CA PRO A 464 10.20 5.59 0.22
C PRO A 464 11.39 4.67 0.50
N GLU A 465 11.23 3.73 1.43
CA GLU A 465 12.25 2.70 1.69
C GLU A 465 12.27 1.63 0.59
N ASP A 466 11.12 1.41 -0.07
CA ASP A 466 11.01 0.50 -1.21
C ASP A 466 11.72 1.10 -2.44
N PRO A 467 12.76 0.43 -2.98
CA PRO A 467 13.50 0.90 -4.14
C PRO A 467 12.64 1.12 -5.39
N THR A 468 11.54 0.37 -5.53
CA THR A 468 10.62 0.50 -6.67
C THR A 468 9.75 1.75 -6.59
N LEU A 469 9.31 2.12 -5.38
CA LEU A 469 8.58 3.36 -5.13
C LEU A 469 9.51 4.57 -5.21
N LEU A 470 10.74 4.45 -4.69
CA LEU A 470 11.77 5.49 -4.79
C LEU A 470 12.12 5.83 -6.25
N GLN A 471 12.03 4.87 -7.17
CA GLN A 471 12.26 5.09 -8.60
C GLN A 471 11.24 6.07 -9.22
N ASN A 472 10.04 6.14 -8.63
CA ASN A 472 8.97 7.04 -9.04
C ASN A 472 8.88 8.31 -8.19
N ASP A 473 9.68 8.46 -7.13
CA ASP A 473 9.73 9.68 -6.31
C ASP A 473 10.40 10.82 -7.13
N PRO A 474 9.74 11.98 -7.30
CA PRO A 474 10.29 13.14 -8.02
C PRO A 474 11.57 13.72 -7.40
N ARG A 475 11.89 13.38 -6.15
CA ARG A 475 13.07 13.83 -5.40
C ARG A 475 14.25 12.85 -5.51
N LYS A 476 14.11 11.76 -6.28
CA LYS A 476 15.15 10.75 -6.48
C LYS A 476 16.48 11.38 -6.92
N GLY A 477 17.57 10.96 -6.30
CA GLY A 477 18.91 11.45 -6.61
C GLY A 477 19.21 12.88 -6.10
N GLY A 478 18.24 13.53 -5.44
CA GLY A 478 18.40 14.79 -4.72
C GLY A 478 18.18 14.60 -3.22
N LEU A 479 17.05 15.13 -2.72
CA LEU A 479 16.67 15.03 -1.31
C LEU A 479 16.42 13.58 -0.85
N CYS A 480 16.06 12.68 -1.77
CA CYS A 480 15.95 11.25 -1.52
C CYS A 480 17.12 10.49 -2.17
N PRO A 481 18.22 10.23 -1.44
CA PRO A 481 19.37 9.49 -1.95
C PRO A 481 19.03 8.01 -2.13
N TYR A 482 19.62 7.38 -3.15
CA TYR A 482 19.47 5.94 -3.39
C TYR A 482 20.13 5.13 -2.27
N PRO A 483 19.45 4.14 -1.67
CA PRO A 483 20.08 3.20 -0.75
C PRO A 483 20.90 2.18 -1.55
N CYS A 484 22.12 2.54 -1.95
CA CYS A 484 23.06 1.64 -2.64
C CYS A 484 23.88 0.75 -1.67
N ASN A 485 23.55 0.73 -0.37
CA ASN A 485 24.37 0.08 0.65
C ASN A 485 24.26 -1.45 0.67
N ASN A 486 23.23 -2.03 0.03
CA ASN A 486 22.96 -3.48 0.02
C ASN A 486 22.67 -4.00 -1.40
N ILE A 487 23.58 -3.75 -2.36
CA ILE A 487 23.45 -4.28 -3.72
C ILE A 487 23.91 -5.74 -3.81
N ASN A 488 23.28 -6.52 -4.69
CA ASN A 488 23.69 -7.90 -5.04
C ASN A 488 23.91 -8.01 -6.56
N SER A 489 24.37 -9.18 -7.03
CA SER A 489 24.73 -9.40 -8.44
C SER A 489 23.57 -9.23 -9.45
N SER A 490 22.31 -9.24 -9.01
CA SER A 490 21.13 -9.06 -9.86
C SER A 490 20.50 -7.66 -9.75
N THR A 491 21.04 -6.76 -8.92
CA THR A 491 20.48 -5.42 -8.73
C THR A 491 20.65 -4.57 -9.99
N SER A 492 19.54 -4.14 -10.60
CA SER A 492 19.53 -3.39 -11.86
C SER A 492 20.35 -2.09 -11.80
N ILE A 493 21.10 -1.79 -12.87
CA ILE A 493 21.87 -0.54 -13.02
C ILE A 493 20.98 0.70 -13.11
N ALA A 494 19.69 0.53 -13.40
CA ALA A 494 18.71 1.61 -13.36
C ALA A 494 18.30 1.99 -11.92
N VAL A 495 18.52 1.10 -10.95
CA VAL A 495 18.20 1.31 -9.52
C VAL A 495 19.41 1.87 -8.76
N CYS A 496 20.61 1.37 -9.05
CA CYS A 496 21.87 1.92 -8.55
C CYS A 496 22.90 1.92 -9.70
N PRO A 497 23.28 3.10 -10.25
CA PRO A 497 24.28 3.18 -11.31
C PRO A 497 25.59 2.49 -10.91
N CYS A 498 26.30 1.90 -11.87
CA CYS A 498 27.63 1.35 -11.60
C CYS A 498 28.60 2.46 -11.20
N GLU A 499 29.41 2.21 -10.19
CA GLU A 499 30.45 3.18 -9.84
C GLU A 499 31.50 3.27 -10.93
N THR A 500 31.90 4.50 -11.24
CA THR A 500 32.83 4.78 -12.36
C THR A 500 34.30 4.82 -11.90
N VAL A 501 34.54 4.82 -10.59
CA VAL A 501 35.87 4.82 -10.00
C VAL A 501 36.34 3.37 -9.82
N PRO A 502 37.43 2.94 -10.50
CA PRO A 502 37.88 1.53 -10.48
C PRO A 502 38.11 0.96 -9.08
N ALA A 503 38.61 1.78 -8.15
CA ALA A 503 38.88 1.38 -6.78
C ALA A 503 37.63 1.00 -5.97
N LYS A 504 36.46 1.56 -6.31
CA LYS A 504 35.17 1.20 -5.69
C LYS A 504 34.46 0.09 -6.46
N GLN A 505 34.63 0.07 -7.78
CA GLN A 505 34.03 -0.93 -8.66
C GLN A 505 34.56 -2.34 -8.39
N LYS A 506 35.76 -2.47 -7.80
CA LYS A 506 36.31 -3.77 -7.39
C LYS A 506 35.44 -4.49 -6.36
N ASP A 507 34.67 -3.76 -5.57
CA ASP A 507 33.80 -4.30 -4.51
C ASP A 507 32.33 -4.37 -4.96
N ASP A 508 31.98 -3.94 -6.18
CA ASP A 508 30.61 -4.04 -6.70
C ASP A 508 30.28 -5.51 -7.03
N PRO A 509 29.28 -6.13 -6.38
CA PRO A 509 28.93 -7.54 -6.60
C PRO A 509 28.37 -7.82 -8.01
N ARG A 510 28.12 -6.80 -8.83
CA ARG A 510 27.66 -6.90 -10.22
C ARG A 510 28.79 -6.80 -11.25
N LYS A 511 30.05 -6.63 -10.80
CA LYS A 511 31.22 -6.54 -11.69
C LYS A 511 31.32 -7.78 -12.59
N GLY A 512 31.61 -7.57 -13.87
CA GLY A 512 31.71 -8.64 -14.87
C GLY A 512 30.37 -9.16 -15.40
N GLY A 513 29.25 -8.57 -14.96
CA GLY A 513 27.91 -8.82 -15.49
C GLY A 513 27.24 -7.51 -15.92
N LEU A 514 26.37 -6.98 -15.06
CA LEU A 514 25.65 -5.73 -15.33
C LEU A 514 26.55 -4.48 -15.21
N CYS A 515 27.62 -4.56 -14.40
CA CYS A 515 28.63 -3.52 -14.29
C CYS A 515 29.95 -3.93 -14.96
N PRO A 516 30.68 -2.99 -15.59
CA PRO A 516 31.98 -3.28 -16.19
C PRO A 516 32.95 -3.90 -15.18
N ASP A 517 33.74 -4.88 -15.61
CA ASP A 517 34.84 -5.40 -14.80
C ASP A 517 36.09 -4.53 -15.04
N PRO A 518 36.62 -3.86 -14.00
CA PRO A 518 37.84 -3.06 -14.13
C PRO A 518 39.06 -3.92 -14.50
N CYS A 519 39.04 -5.24 -14.26
CA CYS A 519 40.12 -6.16 -14.57
C CYS A 519 39.95 -6.90 -15.91
N SER A 520 38.87 -6.63 -16.64
CA SER A 520 38.73 -7.15 -18.00
C SER A 520 39.77 -6.54 -18.94
N LYS A 521 40.24 -7.32 -19.92
CA LYS A 521 41.26 -6.88 -20.90
C LYS A 521 40.91 -5.56 -21.61
N ALA A 522 39.62 -5.24 -21.75
CA ALA A 522 39.16 -4.01 -22.40
C ALA A 522 39.31 -2.75 -21.51
N ASN A 523 39.35 -2.92 -20.19
CA ASN A 523 39.36 -1.81 -19.22
C ASN A 523 40.68 -1.68 -18.44
N LEU A 524 41.53 -2.71 -18.47
CA LEU A 524 42.82 -2.74 -17.78
C LEU A 524 43.83 -1.78 -18.45
N LYS A 525 44.34 -0.80 -17.70
CA LYS A 525 45.35 0.17 -18.16
C LYS A 525 46.73 -0.15 -17.59
N ILE A 526 47.79 0.36 -18.23
CA ILE A 526 49.20 0.09 -17.86
C ILE A 526 49.55 0.57 -16.44
N ASP A 527 48.81 1.54 -15.93
CA ASP A 527 48.94 2.15 -14.61
C ASP A 527 47.90 1.63 -13.59
N THR A 528 47.10 0.61 -13.94
CA THR A 528 46.12 0.04 -13.01
C THR A 528 46.82 -0.69 -11.88
N ALA A 529 46.67 -0.14 -10.66
CA ALA A 529 47.34 -0.62 -9.46
C ALA A 529 46.95 -2.06 -9.10
N THR A 530 47.88 -2.79 -8.46
CA THR A 530 47.77 -4.22 -8.16
C THR A 530 46.75 -4.55 -7.07
N ASP A 531 46.37 -3.56 -6.27
CA ASP A 531 45.30 -3.65 -5.26
C ASP A 531 43.89 -3.48 -5.84
N ILE A 532 43.79 -3.01 -7.09
CA ILE A 532 42.55 -2.96 -7.89
C ILE A 532 42.44 -4.24 -8.73
N CYS A 533 43.51 -4.60 -9.44
CA CYS A 533 43.58 -5.83 -10.23
C CYS A 533 44.92 -6.54 -9.96
N PRO A 534 44.94 -7.72 -9.31
CA PRO A 534 46.17 -8.46 -9.07
C PRO A 534 46.93 -8.79 -10.36
N CYS A 535 48.27 -8.89 -10.31
CA CYS A 535 49.04 -9.41 -11.44
C CYS A 535 48.75 -10.90 -11.63
N PRO A 536 48.61 -11.39 -12.88
CA PRO A 536 48.44 -12.81 -13.14
C PRO A 536 49.62 -13.61 -12.61
N THR A 537 49.34 -14.72 -11.94
CA THR A 537 50.35 -15.64 -11.38
C THR A 537 50.80 -16.70 -12.39
N ASN A 538 50.00 -16.94 -13.43
CA ASN A 538 50.37 -17.82 -14.53
C ASN A 538 51.32 -17.07 -15.48
N PRO A 539 52.52 -17.62 -15.79
CA PRO A 539 53.48 -16.99 -16.70
C PRO A 539 52.90 -16.64 -18.08
N THR A 540 51.97 -17.45 -18.58
CA THR A 540 51.31 -17.23 -19.88
C THR A 540 50.37 -16.03 -19.82
N ASP A 541 49.64 -15.87 -18.72
CA ASP A 541 48.72 -14.75 -18.53
C ASP A 541 49.47 -13.47 -18.17
N LEU A 542 50.57 -13.57 -17.41
CA LEU A 542 51.47 -12.47 -17.11
C LEU A 542 52.16 -11.95 -18.38
N GLY A 543 52.58 -12.85 -19.29
CA GLY A 543 53.12 -12.46 -20.60
C GLY A 543 52.12 -11.70 -21.48
N ASN A 544 50.82 -11.85 -21.21
CA ASN A 544 49.72 -11.17 -21.88
C ASN A 544 49.14 -9.98 -21.07
N ASP A 545 49.62 -9.72 -19.85
CA ASP A 545 49.22 -8.56 -19.07
C ASP A 545 49.93 -7.31 -19.60
N ILE A 546 49.17 -6.27 -19.89
CA ILE A 546 49.68 -4.99 -20.42
C ILE A 546 50.66 -4.33 -19.43
N ARG A 547 50.57 -4.66 -18.13
CA ARG A 547 51.41 -4.13 -17.05
C ARG A 547 52.70 -4.93 -16.82
N LYS A 548 52.95 -5.98 -17.59
CA LYS A 548 54.10 -6.89 -17.42
C LYS A 548 55.47 -6.19 -17.42
N ASP A 549 55.59 -5.11 -18.19
CA ASP A 549 56.83 -4.34 -18.33
C ASP A 549 56.93 -3.20 -17.28
N GLY A 550 55.94 -3.09 -16.39
CA GLY A 550 55.82 -2.05 -15.36
C GLY A 550 55.53 -2.63 -13.99
N ILE A 551 54.32 -2.36 -13.47
CA ILE A 551 53.92 -2.71 -12.10
C ILE A 551 53.98 -4.24 -11.85
N CYS A 552 53.83 -5.05 -12.90
CA CYS A 552 53.91 -6.52 -12.81
C CYS A 552 55.27 -7.11 -13.24
N SER A 553 56.35 -6.32 -13.27
CA SER A 553 57.68 -6.80 -13.69
C SER A 553 58.33 -7.76 -12.68
N SER A 554 58.92 -8.83 -13.22
CA SER A 554 59.57 -9.93 -12.51
C SER A 554 60.85 -9.56 -11.74
N ASP A 555 61.36 -8.35 -11.90
CA ASP A 555 62.72 -7.98 -11.45
C ASP A 555 62.81 -7.60 -9.96
N LYS A 556 61.73 -7.73 -9.18
CA LYS A 556 61.75 -7.50 -7.73
C LYS A 556 60.85 -8.48 -6.98
N CYS A 557 61.30 -9.71 -6.72
CA CYS A 557 60.70 -10.70 -5.80
C CYS A 557 59.14 -10.74 -5.74
N GLY A 558 58.45 -10.39 -6.83
CA GLY A 558 57.01 -10.06 -6.80
C GLY A 558 56.11 -11.29 -6.71
N ALA A 559 56.69 -12.48 -6.91
CA ALA A 559 56.03 -13.76 -6.78
C ALA A 559 56.97 -14.78 -6.13
N ILE A 560 57.15 -14.67 -4.81
CA ILE A 560 57.76 -15.73 -3.99
C ILE A 560 56.76 -16.87 -3.81
N THR A 561 57.19 -18.11 -4.02
CA THR A 561 56.43 -19.33 -3.74
C THR A 561 57.11 -20.10 -2.60
N SER A 562 56.45 -21.12 -2.04
CA SER A 562 57.00 -21.93 -0.94
C SER A 562 58.30 -22.68 -1.30
N THR A 563 58.67 -22.74 -2.58
CA THR A 563 59.87 -23.39 -3.09
C THR A 563 60.95 -22.42 -3.60
N THR A 564 60.70 -21.10 -3.61
CA THR A 564 61.69 -20.12 -4.08
C THR A 564 62.95 -20.17 -3.19
N PRO A 565 64.14 -20.47 -3.75
CA PRO A 565 65.36 -20.57 -2.96
C PRO A 565 65.65 -19.29 -2.18
N ILE A 566 66.04 -19.45 -0.92
CA ILE A 566 66.33 -18.34 -0.01
C ILE A 566 67.55 -17.50 -0.43
N GLU A 567 68.37 -18.00 -1.35
CA GLU A 567 69.47 -17.25 -1.97
C GLU A 567 69.01 -16.34 -3.12
N THR A 568 67.83 -16.62 -3.70
CA THR A 568 67.24 -15.80 -4.76
C THR A 568 66.45 -14.62 -4.19
N CYS A 569 65.75 -14.82 -3.07
CA CYS A 569 65.11 -13.75 -2.30
C CYS A 569 65.28 -14.07 -0.80
N GLU A 570 65.90 -13.17 -0.03
CA GLU A 570 66.10 -13.36 1.42
C GLU A 570 64.76 -13.52 2.17
N CYS A 571 64.77 -14.23 3.30
CA CYS A 571 63.60 -14.32 4.17
C CYS A 571 63.36 -12.97 4.89
N PRO A 572 62.12 -12.49 5.00
CA PRO A 572 61.82 -11.25 5.70
C PRO A 572 62.24 -11.31 7.16
N LYS A 573 62.89 -10.24 7.65
CA LYS A 573 63.37 -10.14 9.04
C LYS A 573 62.33 -9.56 10.00
N ALA A 574 61.27 -8.93 9.48
CA ALA A 574 60.15 -8.41 10.27
C ALA A 574 59.04 -9.46 10.38
N GLN A 575 58.49 -9.67 11.58
CA GLN A 575 57.45 -10.69 11.84
C GLN A 575 56.23 -10.51 10.92
N SER A 576 55.75 -9.27 10.75
CA SER A 576 54.57 -8.96 9.92
C SER A 576 54.73 -9.32 8.45
N ASP A 577 55.97 -9.35 7.96
CA ASP A 577 56.30 -9.66 6.57
C ASP A 577 56.69 -11.14 6.44
N PHE A 578 57.31 -11.72 7.48
CA PHE A 578 57.60 -13.15 7.56
C PHE A 578 56.31 -13.97 7.57
N ASP A 579 55.30 -13.55 8.34
CA ASP A 579 54.01 -14.25 8.41
C ASP A 579 53.25 -14.30 7.07
N LYS A 580 53.58 -13.37 6.16
CA LYS A 580 53.02 -13.29 4.80
C LYS A 580 53.89 -14.00 3.77
N ASP A 581 55.11 -14.41 4.12
CA ASP A 581 55.99 -15.13 3.21
C ASP A 581 55.50 -16.59 3.07
N PRO A 582 55.16 -17.06 1.86
CA PRO A 582 54.71 -18.44 1.65
C PRO A 582 55.76 -19.50 2.00
N ARG A 583 57.01 -19.12 2.28
CA ARG A 583 58.10 -19.98 2.76
C ARG A 583 58.23 -20.00 4.28
N ALA A 584 57.44 -19.23 5.02
CA ALA A 584 57.51 -19.08 6.49
C ALA A 584 57.48 -20.41 7.24
N THR A 585 56.69 -21.37 6.76
CA THR A 585 56.54 -22.70 7.36
C THR A 585 57.55 -23.72 6.82
N GLY A 586 58.35 -23.36 5.82
CA GLY A 586 59.30 -24.23 5.11
C GLY A 586 60.72 -23.68 5.15
N LEU A 587 61.24 -23.23 4.00
CA LEU A 587 62.64 -22.82 3.81
C LEU A 587 63.09 -21.67 4.72
N CYS A 588 62.17 -20.83 5.22
CA CYS A 588 62.47 -19.73 6.13
C CYS A 588 62.29 -20.08 7.63
N LYS A 589 61.75 -21.27 7.95
CA LYS A 589 61.22 -21.64 9.28
C LYS A 589 62.18 -21.49 10.46
N CYS A 590 63.47 -21.81 10.30
CA CYS A 590 64.47 -21.67 11.36
C CYS A 590 65.61 -20.72 10.99
N LYS A 591 65.46 -19.97 9.89
CA LYS A 591 66.46 -18.96 9.48
C LYS A 591 66.15 -17.58 10.04
N VAL A 592 64.90 -17.34 10.43
CA VAL A 592 64.46 -16.16 11.19
C VAL A 592 63.71 -16.68 12.42
N ILE A 593 64.24 -16.40 13.60
CA ILE A 593 63.65 -16.80 14.89
C ILE A 593 63.20 -15.52 15.59
N PHE A 594 61.99 -15.54 16.15
CA PHE A 594 61.45 -14.43 16.93
C PHE A 594 61.30 -14.84 18.40
N GLY A 595 61.20 -13.87 19.31
CA GLY A 595 61.09 -14.14 20.76
C GLY A 595 59.88 -15.01 21.16
N THR A 596 58.89 -15.14 20.28
CA THR A 596 57.67 -15.93 20.46
C THR A 596 57.69 -17.28 19.73
N THR A 597 58.74 -17.62 18.96
CA THR A 597 58.79 -18.87 18.20
C THR A 597 58.85 -20.08 19.16
N PRO A 598 57.84 -20.99 19.16
CA PRO A 598 57.80 -22.11 20.11
C PRO A 598 58.98 -23.07 19.98
N ASN A 599 59.42 -23.64 21.12
CA ASN A 599 60.56 -24.58 21.15
C ASN A 599 60.34 -25.85 20.32
N GLY A 600 59.09 -26.27 20.12
CA GLY A 600 58.74 -27.40 19.25
C GLY A 600 58.90 -27.10 17.75
N THR A 601 59.01 -25.82 17.36
CA THR A 601 59.14 -25.39 15.96
C THR A 601 60.60 -25.29 15.54
N CYS A 602 61.46 -24.70 16.40
CA CYS A 602 62.91 -24.71 16.27
C CYS A 602 63.50 -24.91 17.68
N PRO A 603 64.33 -25.94 17.94
CA PRO A 603 64.91 -26.19 19.26
C PRO A 603 65.71 -25.00 19.78
N CYS A 604 65.81 -24.84 21.10
CA CYS A 604 66.73 -23.87 21.69
C CYS A 604 68.18 -24.35 21.47
N PRO A 605 69.12 -23.46 21.17
CA PRO A 605 70.53 -23.83 21.10
C PRO A 605 71.01 -24.38 22.45
N THR A 606 71.77 -25.46 22.41
CA THR A 606 72.39 -26.07 23.59
C THR A 606 73.78 -25.51 23.87
N ASP A 607 74.39 -24.84 22.89
CA ASP A 607 75.63 -24.08 23.08
C ASP A 607 75.33 -22.75 23.82
N PRO A 608 76.02 -22.42 24.91
CA PRO A 608 75.79 -21.19 25.67
C PRO A 608 75.99 -19.89 24.86
N THR A 609 76.87 -19.91 23.85
CA THR A 609 77.18 -18.76 23.00
C THR A 609 76.06 -18.50 22.01
N ASP A 610 75.54 -19.57 21.40
CA ASP A 610 74.41 -19.50 20.48
C ASP A 610 73.11 -19.19 21.23
N LEU A 611 72.92 -19.75 22.44
CA LEU A 611 71.77 -19.45 23.29
C LEU A 611 71.74 -17.97 23.68
N LYS A 612 72.89 -17.35 23.94
CA LYS A 612 72.97 -15.91 24.24
C LYS A 612 72.52 -15.02 23.07
N ASN A 613 72.65 -15.50 21.84
CA ASN A 613 72.26 -14.80 20.62
C ASN A 613 70.85 -15.18 20.14
N ASP A 614 70.20 -16.19 20.74
CA ASP A 614 68.82 -16.56 20.40
C ASP A 614 67.86 -15.47 20.93
N PRO A 615 66.99 -14.90 20.10
CA PRO A 615 66.01 -13.89 20.54
C PRO A 615 65.08 -14.37 21.67
N ARG A 616 64.97 -15.69 21.88
CA ARG A 616 64.18 -16.34 22.93
C ARG A 616 64.97 -16.62 24.21
N ALA A 617 66.26 -16.27 24.27
CA ALA A 617 67.16 -16.56 25.40
C ALA A 617 66.59 -16.15 26.77
N ASN A 618 65.90 -15.01 26.81
CA ASN A 618 65.31 -14.46 28.04
C ASN A 618 63.86 -14.92 28.29
N GLY A 619 63.27 -15.68 27.38
CA GLY A 619 61.88 -16.14 27.41
C GLY A 619 61.80 -17.67 27.29
N LEU A 620 61.29 -18.16 26.16
CA LEU A 620 61.01 -19.59 25.93
C LEU A 620 62.26 -20.49 26.04
N CYS A 621 63.46 -19.96 25.82
CA CYS A 621 64.72 -20.71 25.94
C CYS A 621 65.46 -20.46 27.27
N LYS A 622 64.88 -19.73 28.22
CA LYS A 622 65.50 -19.38 29.51
C LYS A 622 65.89 -20.60 30.37
N CYS A 623 65.17 -21.71 30.20
CA CYS A 623 65.43 -22.97 30.91
C CYS A 623 66.18 -24.02 30.07
N ALA A 624 66.71 -23.66 28.88
CA ALA A 624 67.36 -24.62 28.00
C ALA A 624 68.67 -25.20 28.56
N ILE A 625 69.33 -24.48 29.47
CA ILE A 625 70.54 -24.92 30.18
C ILE A 625 70.30 -24.74 31.69
N ILE A 626 70.01 -25.84 32.38
CA ILE A 626 69.92 -25.87 33.84
C ILE A 626 71.23 -26.43 34.38
N THR A 627 71.94 -25.65 35.21
CA THR A 627 73.11 -26.12 35.95
C THR A 627 72.77 -26.18 37.44
N SER A 628 73.62 -26.80 38.24
CA SER A 628 73.44 -26.91 39.70
C SER A 628 73.37 -25.54 40.41
N THR A 629 73.78 -24.46 39.74
CA THR A 629 73.75 -23.08 40.27
C THR A 629 72.58 -22.24 39.75
N THR A 630 71.73 -22.74 38.84
CA THR A 630 70.60 -21.98 38.30
C THR A 630 69.53 -21.76 39.39
N THR A 631 69.24 -20.50 39.76
CA THR A 631 68.30 -20.19 40.85
C THR A 631 66.85 -20.55 40.51
N ASP A 632 66.02 -20.78 41.54
CA ASP A 632 64.59 -21.10 41.38
C ASP A 632 63.80 -19.97 40.69
N GLU A 633 64.20 -18.71 40.91
CA GLU A 633 63.65 -17.56 40.18
C GLU A 633 63.97 -17.56 38.68
N THR A 634 65.10 -18.17 38.29
CA THR A 634 65.52 -18.24 36.88
C THR A 634 64.75 -19.31 36.13
N CYS A 635 64.60 -20.49 36.74
CA CYS A 635 63.79 -21.59 36.24
C CYS A 635 63.19 -22.34 37.43
N LYS A 636 61.87 -22.49 37.53
CA LYS A 636 61.27 -23.13 38.70
C LYS A 636 61.70 -24.59 38.84
N CYS A 637 61.87 -25.05 40.08
CA CYS A 637 62.12 -26.45 40.39
C CYS A 637 60.91 -27.30 39.95
N PRO A 638 61.13 -28.45 39.28
CA PRO A 638 60.05 -29.35 38.93
C PRO A 638 59.31 -29.84 40.17
N THR A 639 57.98 -29.75 40.16
CA THR A 639 57.13 -30.32 41.22
C THR A 639 56.87 -31.81 41.01
N ASN A 640 57.09 -32.33 39.80
CA ASN A 640 57.02 -33.75 39.53
C ASN A 640 58.28 -34.45 40.06
N GLN A 641 58.09 -35.47 40.89
CA GLN A 641 59.18 -36.17 41.58
C GLN A 641 60.16 -36.88 40.63
N THR A 642 59.68 -37.32 39.46
CA THR A 642 60.50 -37.97 38.42
C THR A 642 61.35 -36.95 37.66
N GLU A 643 60.83 -35.75 37.42
CA GLU A 643 61.57 -34.66 36.77
C GLU A 643 62.56 -34.02 37.75
N LEU A 644 62.18 -33.86 39.02
CA LEU A 644 63.07 -33.38 40.08
C LEU A 644 64.26 -34.32 40.30
N ALA A 645 64.08 -35.64 40.16
CA ALA A 645 65.17 -36.61 40.26
C ALA A 645 66.24 -36.43 39.17
N ASN A 646 65.89 -35.82 38.03
CA ASN A 646 66.78 -35.55 36.91
C ASN A 646 67.24 -34.08 36.85
N ASP A 647 66.73 -33.20 37.72
CA ASP A 647 67.15 -31.80 37.78
C ASP A 647 68.56 -31.71 38.40
N PRO A 648 69.54 -31.07 37.73
CA PRO A 648 70.90 -30.88 38.27
C PRO A 648 70.97 -30.15 39.62
N ARG A 649 69.88 -29.49 40.04
CA ARG A 649 69.77 -28.71 41.29
C ARG A 649 69.11 -29.48 42.44
N LYS A 650 68.69 -30.74 42.20
CA LYS A 650 67.93 -31.56 43.15
C LYS A 650 68.56 -31.68 44.54
N ASP A 651 69.88 -31.67 44.62
CA ASP A 651 70.62 -31.84 45.87
C ASP A 651 70.90 -30.52 46.60
N GLY A 652 70.54 -29.38 45.98
CA GLY A 652 70.75 -28.04 46.49
C GLY A 652 69.47 -27.20 46.51
N ILE A 653 69.36 -26.25 45.59
CA ILE A 653 68.32 -25.19 45.57
C ILE A 653 66.89 -25.77 45.59
N CYS A 654 66.67 -26.94 44.96
CA CYS A 654 65.34 -27.55 44.88
C CYS A 654 64.98 -28.49 46.05
N LYS A 655 65.79 -28.55 47.12
CA LYS A 655 65.67 -29.55 48.19
C LYS A 655 64.70 -29.19 49.34
N ALA A 656 64.14 -27.97 49.39
CA ALA A 656 63.49 -27.44 50.60
C ALA A 656 61.96 -27.26 50.59
N THR A 657 61.21 -27.77 49.60
CA THR A 657 59.78 -27.38 49.45
C THR A 657 58.81 -28.55 49.24
N ILE A 658 58.93 -29.64 50.00
CA ILE A 658 57.90 -30.70 50.05
C ILE A 658 57.53 -30.99 51.51
N VAL A 659 56.35 -30.50 51.94
CA VAL A 659 55.56 -31.03 53.05
C VAL A 659 54.20 -31.45 52.47
N THR A 660 53.86 -32.72 52.64
CA THR A 660 52.60 -33.41 52.29
C THR A 660 51.70 -33.55 53.56
N PRO A 661 50.46 -34.10 53.54
CA PRO A 661 49.17 -33.61 52.98
C PRO A 661 47.96 -33.78 53.97
N GLY A 662 46.72 -33.44 53.55
CA GLY A 662 45.42 -33.78 54.21
C GLY A 662 44.70 -32.56 54.82
N ASP A 663 43.40 -32.29 54.68
CA ASP A 663 42.23 -33.10 54.34
C ASP A 663 41.10 -32.25 53.68
N GLU A 664 40.19 -33.00 53.05
CA GLU A 664 38.95 -32.73 52.29
C GLU A 664 37.91 -31.80 52.96
N ASP A 665 37.36 -30.80 52.24
CA ASP A 665 36.01 -30.76 51.59
C ASP A 665 34.96 -29.99 52.44
N PRO A 666 33.79 -29.59 51.89
CA PRO A 666 33.52 -28.40 51.08
C PRO A 666 32.67 -27.36 51.83
N THR A 667 32.56 -26.14 51.28
CA THR A 667 31.38 -25.24 51.20
C THR A 667 31.74 -23.76 51.39
N GLU A 668 31.32 -22.91 50.45
CA GLU A 668 30.78 -21.55 50.62
C GLU A 668 30.42 -21.00 49.22
N THR A 669 29.13 -20.88 48.86
CA THR A 669 28.27 -19.67 48.90
C THR A 669 28.83 -18.47 48.12
N LYS A 670 28.09 -17.80 47.21
CA LYS A 670 26.97 -16.84 47.43
C LYS A 670 26.63 -16.16 46.05
N PRO A 671 25.68 -15.21 45.91
CA PRO A 671 24.21 -15.28 46.02
C PRO A 671 23.47 -14.60 44.84
N GLY A 672 22.13 -14.68 44.82
CA GLY A 672 21.28 -13.53 44.45
C GLY A 672 20.30 -13.72 43.30
N ASP A 673 19.19 -14.42 43.56
CA ASP A 673 17.96 -14.30 42.75
C ASP A 673 16.84 -13.68 43.60
N ILE A 674 16.11 -12.77 42.95
CA ILE A 674 14.99 -11.99 43.49
C ILE A 674 13.65 -12.68 43.11
N ASP A 675 12.86 -12.87 44.16
CA ASP A 675 11.40 -12.99 44.31
C ASP A 675 10.53 -12.50 43.11
N PRO A 676 9.40 -13.17 42.80
CA PRO A 676 8.18 -12.92 43.58
C PRO A 676 7.32 -14.17 43.89
N GLY A 677 6.89 -14.29 45.16
CA GLY A 677 5.69 -15.03 45.57
C GLY A 677 4.41 -14.50 44.88
N LYS A 678 3.22 -15.05 45.08
CA LYS A 678 2.67 -15.85 46.18
C LYS A 678 1.24 -16.24 45.75
N LYS A 679 0.79 -17.47 46.01
CA LYS A 679 -0.43 -17.83 46.77
C LYS A 679 -0.96 -19.21 46.38
N ASP A 680 -0.93 -20.06 47.38
CA ASP A 680 -1.79 -21.23 47.57
C ASP A 680 -3.26 -20.81 47.64
N ASP A 681 -4.16 -21.71 47.26
CA ASP A 681 -5.25 -22.17 48.14
C ASP A 681 -5.84 -23.47 47.55
N ASP A 682 -6.20 -24.35 48.47
CA ASP A 682 -6.64 -25.74 48.35
C ASP A 682 -8.03 -25.90 47.70
N ASP A 683 -8.32 -27.09 47.17
CA ASP A 683 -9.33 -28.00 47.73
C ASP A 683 -9.77 -29.10 46.75
N ASP A 684 -10.03 -30.26 47.35
CA ASP A 684 -10.41 -31.54 46.81
C ASP A 684 -11.77 -31.56 46.06
N ASP A 685 -11.91 -32.51 45.13
CA ASP A 685 -12.98 -33.54 45.10
C ASP A 685 -13.45 -33.96 43.69
N ASP A 686 -13.60 -35.28 43.60
CA ASP A 686 -14.52 -36.07 42.77
C ASP A 686 -14.17 -36.57 41.34
N ASP A 687 -13.98 -37.89 41.37
CA ASP A 687 -13.90 -38.93 40.35
C ASP A 687 -15.27 -39.14 39.67
N ASP A 688 -15.39 -38.87 38.36
CA ASP A 688 -16.37 -39.54 37.48
C ASP A 688 -16.19 -39.22 35.99
N SER A 689 -15.23 -39.86 35.29
CA SER A 689 -15.22 -39.84 33.81
C SER A 689 -14.46 -40.98 33.11
N LYS A 690 -14.72 -42.25 33.48
CA LYS A 690 -14.14 -43.42 32.75
C LYS A 690 -14.89 -43.84 31.47
N GLY A 691 -15.95 -43.16 31.04
CA GLY A 691 -16.73 -43.51 29.84
C GLY A 691 -16.20 -42.94 28.50
N TRP A 692 -15.63 -41.74 28.49
CA TRP A 692 -15.38 -40.99 27.25
C TRP A 692 -14.07 -41.33 26.54
N ARG A 693 -13.09 -41.91 27.25
CA ARG A 693 -11.78 -42.25 26.67
C ARG A 693 -11.85 -43.29 25.55
N LYS A 694 -12.82 -44.22 25.57
CA LYS A 694 -12.99 -45.19 24.49
C LYS A 694 -13.64 -44.60 23.24
N ILE A 695 -14.60 -43.68 23.40
CA ILE A 695 -15.28 -43.02 22.28
C ILE A 695 -14.30 -42.09 21.55
N LEU A 696 -13.49 -41.34 22.30
CA LEU A 696 -12.46 -40.47 21.73
C LEU A 696 -11.44 -41.27 20.91
N GLN A 697 -11.07 -42.47 21.36
CA GLN A 697 -10.16 -43.34 20.63
C GLN A 697 -10.74 -43.84 19.30
N TYR A 698 -12.04 -44.18 19.24
CA TYR A 698 -12.69 -44.57 17.98
C TYR A 698 -12.85 -43.40 17.00
N VAL A 699 -13.11 -42.19 17.48
CA VAL A 699 -13.18 -40.98 16.64
C VAL A 699 -11.80 -40.67 16.04
N VAL A 700 -10.73 -40.79 16.84
CA VAL A 700 -9.36 -40.59 16.34
C VAL A 700 -9.01 -41.62 15.26
N TYR A 701 -9.32 -42.91 15.46
CA TYR A 701 -9.10 -43.92 14.42
C TYR A 701 -9.93 -43.67 13.15
N GLY A 702 -11.18 -43.20 13.28
CA GLY A 702 -12.03 -42.86 12.15
C GLY A 702 -11.46 -41.70 11.32
N VAL A 703 -11.01 -40.62 11.98
CA VAL A 703 -10.41 -39.46 11.30
C VAL A 703 -9.08 -39.84 10.65
N SER A 704 -8.24 -40.65 11.32
CA SER A 704 -6.99 -41.14 10.74
C SER A 704 -7.23 -42.03 9.51
N ALA A 705 -8.23 -42.91 9.53
CA ALA A 705 -8.58 -43.74 8.38
C ALA A 705 -9.06 -42.90 7.18
N VAL A 706 -9.89 -41.87 7.43
CA VAL A 706 -10.33 -40.94 6.37
C VAL A 706 -9.13 -40.19 5.79
N MET A 707 -8.23 -39.65 6.61
CA MET A 707 -7.02 -38.96 6.15
C MET A 707 -6.12 -39.86 5.29
N VAL A 708 -5.94 -41.13 5.65
CA VAL A 708 -5.17 -42.10 4.87
C VAL A 708 -5.84 -42.41 3.54
N ILE A 709 -7.17 -42.57 3.52
CA ILE A 709 -7.92 -42.79 2.27
C ILE A 709 -7.82 -41.57 1.35
N THR A 710 -7.95 -40.35 1.89
CA THR A 710 -7.81 -39.11 1.12
C THR A 710 -6.40 -38.98 0.54
N ALA A 711 -5.37 -39.26 1.34
CA ALA A 711 -3.98 -39.25 0.87
C ALA A 711 -3.72 -40.30 -0.24
N LEU A 712 -4.29 -41.50 -0.12
CA LEU A 712 -4.22 -42.53 -1.16
C LEU A 712 -4.94 -42.11 -2.44
N ILE A 713 -6.10 -41.48 -2.35
CA ILE A 713 -6.81 -40.94 -3.52
C ILE A 713 -5.96 -39.87 -4.21
N VAL A 714 -5.37 -38.94 -3.46
CA VAL A 714 -4.49 -37.91 -4.03
C VAL A 714 -3.27 -38.54 -4.71
N LEU A 715 -2.62 -39.52 -4.07
CA LEU A 715 -1.46 -40.22 -4.64
C LEU A 715 -1.82 -41.01 -5.91
N ILE A 716 -2.95 -41.71 -5.93
CA ILE A 716 -3.43 -42.43 -7.12
C ILE A 716 -3.73 -41.41 -8.23
N THR A 717 -4.37 -40.30 -7.91
CA THR A 717 -4.71 -39.25 -8.89
C THR A 717 -3.44 -38.62 -9.48
N LEU A 718 -2.45 -38.32 -8.63
CA LEU A 718 -1.15 -37.79 -9.05
C LEU A 718 -0.36 -38.80 -9.89
N PHE A 719 -0.36 -40.07 -9.49
CA PHE A 719 0.32 -41.13 -10.24
C PHE A 719 -0.31 -41.34 -11.62
N LEU A 720 -1.64 -41.32 -11.72
CA LEU A 720 -2.37 -41.39 -12.98
C LEU A 720 -2.13 -40.15 -13.85
N TYR A 721 -2.07 -38.96 -13.26
CA TYR A 721 -1.71 -37.73 -13.93
C TYR A 721 -0.31 -37.81 -14.55
N ILE A 722 0.69 -38.23 -13.77
CA ILE A 722 2.08 -38.42 -14.24
C ILE A 722 2.14 -39.47 -15.36
N LYS A 723 1.38 -40.56 -15.26
CA LYS A 723 1.34 -41.59 -16.32
C LYS A 723 0.72 -41.07 -17.62
N CYS A 724 -0.35 -40.27 -17.54
CA CYS A 724 -0.94 -39.60 -18.70
C CYS A 724 0.03 -38.58 -19.33
N TYR A 725 0.80 -37.87 -18.51
CA TYR A 725 1.77 -36.89 -18.97
C TYR A 725 2.95 -37.55 -19.68
N ARG A 726 3.56 -38.59 -19.09
CA ARG A 726 4.72 -39.30 -19.67
C ARG A 726 4.40 -40.07 -20.97
N ARG A 727 3.15 -40.48 -21.21
CA ARG A 727 2.79 -41.19 -22.45
C ARG A 727 2.80 -40.30 -23.70
N LYS A 728 2.89 -38.97 -23.54
CA LYS A 728 2.91 -38.02 -24.67
C LYS A 728 4.31 -37.67 -25.18
N GLU A 729 5.39 -38.06 -24.49
CA GLU A 729 6.77 -37.70 -24.89
C GLU A 729 7.42 -38.63 -25.94
N THR A 730 6.81 -39.77 -26.32
CA THR A 730 7.47 -40.76 -27.19
C THR A 730 7.06 -40.76 -28.67
N VAL A 731 6.32 -39.77 -29.19
CA VAL A 731 5.90 -39.79 -30.61
C VAL A 731 5.97 -38.41 -31.27
N ILE A 732 7.14 -37.76 -31.33
CA ILE A 732 7.38 -36.69 -32.32
C ILE A 732 8.87 -36.65 -32.71
N TYR A 733 9.28 -37.43 -33.70
CA TYR A 733 10.39 -37.10 -34.60
C TYR A 733 10.10 -37.72 -35.97
N THR A 734 9.25 -37.05 -36.76
CA THR A 734 9.21 -37.23 -38.21
C THR A 734 9.33 -35.87 -38.88
N LYS A 735 10.35 -35.80 -39.74
CA LYS A 735 10.82 -34.63 -40.50
C LYS A 735 9.76 -34.21 -41.54
N PRO A 736 9.37 -32.94 -41.67
CA PRO A 736 8.43 -32.53 -42.71
C PRO A 736 9.12 -32.51 -44.08
N GLN A 737 8.51 -33.20 -45.06
CA GLN A 737 8.79 -33.03 -46.48
C GLN A 737 8.17 -31.72 -46.98
N GLY A 738 8.86 -31.07 -47.90
CA GLY A 738 8.53 -29.76 -48.45
C GLY A 738 7.22 -29.72 -49.23
N ILE A 739 6.59 -28.55 -49.21
CA ILE A 739 5.41 -28.22 -50.01
C ILE A 739 5.89 -27.32 -51.15
N GLU A 740 5.65 -27.77 -52.38
CA GLU A 740 5.79 -26.99 -53.60
C GLU A 740 4.73 -25.89 -53.66
N MET A 741 5.16 -24.68 -54.05
CA MET A 741 4.29 -23.57 -54.44
C MET A 741 3.68 -23.86 -55.81
N ASN A 742 2.36 -23.78 -55.91
CA ASN A 742 1.67 -23.61 -57.19
C ASN A 742 1.06 -22.21 -57.26
N ASN A 743 1.42 -21.50 -58.33
CA ASN A 743 0.84 -20.26 -58.82
C ASN A 743 -0.67 -20.40 -59.01
N TRP A 744 -1.48 -19.52 -58.39
CA TRP A 744 -2.66 -18.86 -58.97
C TRP A 744 -2.82 -17.50 -58.28
#